data_AF-A0A7Y5Q3Q2-F1
#
_entry.id   AF-A0A7Y5Q3Q2-F1
#
_cell.length_a   1.000
_cell.length_b   1.000
_cell.length_c   1.000
_cell.angle_alpha   90.00
_cell.angle_beta   90.00
_cell.angle_gamma   90.00
#
_symmetry.space_group_name_H-M   'P 1'
#
loop_
_entity.id
_entity.type
_entity.pdbx_description
1 polymer ?
#
loop_
_entity_poly.entity_id
_entity_poly.type
_entity_poly.pdbx_seq_one_letter_code
_entity_poly.pdbx_strand_id
1 'polypeptide(L)'
;MPKRTPVEPSDLPKRSGPPPLRAGKADEREKDEKRSRKRRRVSSAKALVDVILHPSVHTLRRDLGHFLLGGLILFIIIFGAGAFFSFGDSIHDQAQPGQDGPALPKVIATVDGEALGRETFETQLQQLGMMGEEMLPYRQEQIGNMFDRWVDEQLVARAARERGLKVSSAELKAEISKRVDEQLKSERGEMSERDWKYRLQQQGKSADTIEAELREKIDTDQLRAYLIQEKLRKAVEDEVKIAEQDLHERFDEVSGNVLLIRSEPRKPAKPADDAKETAEQTKQRTEQTAAWEKGLEAKKAEATKVLAQAKAKPAAFEALVKAESDDYTAQQSGKFGPANAEAYDITRFGDDFKKAVFAVAPGQISDLIRTDEGWAVVKVTAKKSWPNDFATADPRTYEQAKAIADKLHQQLRAGADFAALAKQHSDDPGSKDKGGEYDLTGRGMWVKPFEKMAFALKDKELSQPFKTQFGYHIMQVLQRELPAKGETVVEPPAIDDPSKTPEEKAAEEAELKAVPAPQHKDLPAAKRVKVRHILIKAEDPKKKVEDLRKQLLNERKSKHYDEFMKNLRKQAYESKRVVVEDPQIKAYLAGKDGKPEEQFAHLRQAAEMAQDSHSEIHYELGKLYDQRATATSGPVKVAAARALAKFPAKEVAPALLEALNTYEPDVRKAAINSLGDLKAKEAAPKLQELVRTDPDDSVAQAAQEALRKIGVTVPERKRPSSPLPAAPAPAPATPRP
;
A
#
# COMPACT_ATOMS: atom_id res chain seq x y z
N MET A 1 75.44 -49.37 5.15
CA MET A 1 76.76 -48.76 4.84
C MET A 1 76.51 -47.48 4.03
N PRO A 2 77.23 -46.38 4.28
CA PRO A 2 77.18 -45.54 5.49
C PRO A 2 77.12 -44.03 5.11
N LYS A 3 77.02 -42.99 5.96
CA LYS A 3 77.78 -42.56 7.17
C LYS A 3 76.91 -41.47 7.88
N ARG A 4 76.69 -41.47 9.22
CA ARG A 4 77.56 -41.00 10.35
C ARG A 4 77.97 -39.53 10.16
N THR A 5 77.70 -38.54 11.04
CA THR A 5 77.78 -38.47 12.53
C THR A 5 77.13 -37.18 13.10
N PRO A 6 76.74 -37.16 14.41
CA PRO A 6 76.30 -35.97 15.20
C PRO A 6 77.40 -35.49 16.21
N VAL A 7 77.09 -34.52 17.08
CA VAL A 7 77.70 -34.08 18.41
C VAL A 7 77.60 -32.54 18.51
N GLU A 8 77.30 -31.79 19.58
CA GLU A 8 76.63 -31.88 20.91
C GLU A 8 76.54 -30.42 21.45
N PRO A 9 75.84 -30.13 22.58
CA PRO A 9 75.41 -28.78 22.99
C PRO A 9 76.26 -28.15 24.12
N SER A 10 76.15 -26.83 24.31
CA SER A 10 76.47 -26.18 25.58
C SER A 10 75.77 -24.82 25.81
N ASP A 11 75.16 -24.74 26.98
CA ASP A 11 75.10 -23.62 27.94
C ASP A 11 74.28 -22.32 27.69
N LEU A 12 73.20 -22.22 28.46
CA LEU A 12 72.60 -21.01 29.07
C LEU A 12 73.66 -20.19 29.86
N PRO A 13 73.53 -18.85 30.11
CA PRO A 13 72.38 -18.28 30.85
C PRO A 13 71.99 -16.77 30.66
N LYS A 14 70.77 -16.45 31.16
CA LYS A 14 70.28 -15.28 31.94
C LYS A 14 70.38 -13.81 31.42
N ARG A 15 69.17 -13.22 31.27
CA ARG A 15 68.61 -11.92 31.75
C ARG A 15 69.52 -10.66 31.85
N SER A 16 69.10 -9.55 31.19
CA SER A 16 68.40 -8.37 31.78
C SER A 16 68.70 -7.04 31.05
N GLY A 17 67.64 -6.21 30.86
CA GLY A 17 67.72 -4.74 30.99
C GLY A 17 67.95 -3.86 29.73
N PRO A 18 67.07 -2.86 29.43
CA PRO A 18 67.21 -1.83 28.37
C PRO A 18 68.01 -0.61 28.89
N PRO A 19 68.33 0.50 28.15
CA PRO A 19 67.55 1.29 27.14
C PRO A 19 68.48 1.99 26.09
N PRO A 20 68.30 3.23 25.54
CA PRO A 20 67.14 4.12 25.30
C PRO A 20 67.03 4.69 23.85
N LEU A 21 66.03 5.57 23.66
CA LEU A 21 65.59 6.30 22.45
C LEU A 21 66.29 7.66 22.21
N ARG A 22 66.46 8.07 20.94
CA ARG A 22 66.34 9.45 20.33
C ARG A 22 67.03 9.45 18.95
N ALA A 23 66.74 10.28 17.95
CA ALA A 23 65.61 11.07 17.47
C ALA A 23 66.07 11.70 16.13
N GLY A 24 65.15 11.93 15.17
CA GLY A 24 65.27 13.06 14.23
C GLY A 24 65.38 12.79 12.72
N LYS A 25 64.25 13.03 12.02
CA LYS A 25 64.04 13.77 10.75
C LYS A 25 64.69 13.24 9.45
N ALA A 26 63.84 12.80 8.51
CA ALA A 26 63.37 13.52 7.30
C ALA A 26 64.31 13.23 6.10
N ASP A 27 63.88 12.94 4.88
CA ASP A 27 62.62 13.19 4.21
C ASP A 27 62.44 12.20 3.04
N GLU A 28 61.19 12.11 2.59
CA GLU A 28 60.76 11.69 1.25
C GLU A 28 60.82 10.23 0.78
N ARG A 29 59.67 9.87 0.19
CA ARG A 29 59.38 8.78 -0.76
C ARG A 29 59.15 7.40 -0.15
N GLU A 30 58.07 6.71 -0.45
CA GLU A 30 56.95 6.98 -1.34
C GLU A 30 55.95 5.86 -1.07
N LYS A 31 54.66 6.23 -0.98
CA LYS A 31 53.47 5.40 -1.24
C LYS A 31 53.51 3.93 -0.79
N ASP A 32 52.54 3.62 0.07
CA ASP A 32 51.99 2.27 0.33
C ASP A 32 52.25 1.73 1.73
N GLU A 33 51.76 2.44 2.75
CA GLU A 33 51.17 1.82 3.94
C GLU A 33 50.75 2.90 4.94
N LYS A 34 49.49 3.37 4.84
CA LYS A 34 48.74 3.93 5.99
C LYS A 34 47.31 4.30 5.63
N ARG A 35 46.50 3.32 5.21
CA ARG A 35 45.06 3.33 5.53
C ARG A 35 44.57 1.95 5.94
N SER A 36 45.28 1.37 6.90
CA SER A 36 44.82 0.23 7.68
C SER A 36 44.68 0.68 9.14
N ARG A 37 43.41 0.66 9.61
CA ARG A 37 42.95 0.65 11.01
C ARG A 37 42.91 1.98 11.78
N LYS A 38 41.78 2.68 11.67
CA LYS A 38 40.94 2.95 12.86
C LYS A 38 39.45 2.93 12.49
N ARG A 39 38.73 2.06 13.22
CA ARG A 39 37.32 1.71 13.09
C ARG A 39 36.39 2.91 13.32
N ARG A 40 35.27 3.01 12.59
CA ARG A 40 33.89 2.75 13.06
C ARG A 40 32.85 3.40 12.14
N ARG A 41 31.75 2.65 11.95
CA ARG A 41 30.40 3.07 11.55
C ARG A 41 30.24 3.65 10.14
N VAL A 42 29.99 2.77 9.17
CA VAL A 42 29.19 3.13 8.00
C VAL A 42 27.75 2.76 8.34
N SER A 43 26.92 3.78 8.50
CA SER A 43 25.48 3.68 8.75
C SER A 43 24.77 3.08 7.54
N SER A 44 23.82 2.21 7.85
CA SER A 44 22.90 1.43 7.03
C SER A 44 21.96 2.22 6.10
N ALA A 45 22.34 3.42 5.65
CA ALA A 45 21.43 4.32 4.92
C ALA A 45 21.61 4.29 3.39
N LYS A 46 22.66 3.65 2.85
CA LYS A 46 22.95 3.66 1.41
C LYS A 46 22.49 2.42 0.63
N ALA A 47 21.96 1.40 1.31
CA ALA A 47 21.47 0.17 0.67
C ALA A 47 19.94 0.15 0.45
N LEU A 48 19.24 1.25 0.78
CA LEU A 48 17.77 1.33 0.82
C LEU A 48 17.16 2.15 -0.33
N VAL A 49 17.97 2.73 -1.22
CA VAL A 49 17.48 3.65 -2.27
C VAL A 49 17.30 2.99 -3.64
N ASP A 50 17.94 1.85 -3.93
CA ASP A 50 17.85 1.19 -5.25
C ASP A 50 16.64 0.24 -5.44
N VAL A 51 15.69 0.19 -4.48
CA VAL A 51 14.54 -0.74 -4.54
C VAL A 51 13.25 -0.08 -5.08
N ILE A 52 13.23 1.23 -5.34
CA ILE A 52 11.96 1.98 -5.56
C ILE A 52 11.50 2.08 -7.03
N LEU A 53 12.25 1.59 -8.03
CA LEU A 53 12.00 1.95 -9.44
C LEU A 53 11.55 0.85 -10.41
N HIS A 54 10.86 -0.23 -10.01
CA HIS A 54 10.13 -1.09 -10.99
C HIS A 54 8.83 -1.70 -10.40
N PRO A 55 7.72 -1.79 -11.16
CA PRO A 55 6.40 -2.11 -10.64
C PRO A 55 6.12 -3.63 -10.60
N SER A 56 5.87 -4.18 -9.41
CA SER A 56 5.07 -5.42 -9.22
C SER A 56 4.81 -5.69 -7.74
N VAL A 57 4.17 -4.75 -7.04
CA VAL A 57 3.68 -4.98 -5.66
C VAL A 57 2.29 -4.37 -5.51
N HIS A 58 1.31 -4.89 -6.25
CA HIS A 58 -0.09 -4.46 -6.08
C HIS A 58 -1.01 -5.57 -5.55
N THR A 59 -0.56 -6.82 -5.51
CA THR A 59 -1.31 -7.97 -4.98
C THR A 59 -0.95 -8.28 -3.53
N LEU A 60 0.32 -8.16 -3.13
CA LEU A 60 0.75 -8.53 -1.77
C LEU A 60 0.23 -7.57 -0.68
N ARG A 61 0.07 -6.27 -0.97
CA ARG A 61 -0.38 -5.28 0.03
C ARG A 61 -1.88 -5.38 0.33
N ARG A 62 -2.67 -5.95 -0.59
CA ARG A 62 -4.12 -6.12 -0.46
C ARG A 62 -4.45 -7.36 0.38
N ASP A 63 -3.75 -8.47 0.14
CA ASP A 63 -3.93 -9.69 0.94
C ASP A 63 -3.31 -9.55 2.34
N LEU A 64 -2.15 -8.89 2.48
CA LEU A 64 -1.57 -8.58 3.80
C LEU A 64 -2.44 -7.61 4.61
N GLY A 65 -3.23 -6.76 3.93
CA GLY A 65 -4.21 -5.88 4.55
C GLY A 65 -5.35 -6.65 5.23
N HIS A 66 -5.83 -7.74 4.63
CA HIS A 66 -6.86 -8.60 5.23
C HIS A 66 -6.32 -9.44 6.40
N PHE A 67 -5.07 -9.92 6.31
CA PHE A 67 -4.43 -10.68 7.39
C PHE A 67 -4.04 -9.81 8.60
N LEU A 68 -3.53 -8.60 8.36
CA LEU A 68 -3.24 -7.65 9.44
C LEU A 68 -4.51 -7.07 10.03
N LEU A 69 -5.58 -6.88 9.25
CA LEU A 69 -6.87 -6.41 9.77
C LEU A 69 -7.56 -7.50 10.62
N GLY A 70 -7.52 -8.77 10.21
CA GLY A 70 -8.03 -9.89 11.03
C GLY A 70 -7.27 -10.07 12.36
N GLY A 71 -5.94 -9.96 12.33
CA GLY A 71 -5.10 -10.01 13.53
C GLY A 71 -5.22 -8.77 14.43
N LEU A 72 -5.36 -7.58 13.84
CA LEU A 72 -5.60 -6.33 14.57
C LEU A 72 -7.01 -6.28 15.17
N ILE A 73 -8.02 -6.83 14.47
CA ILE A 73 -9.38 -6.99 15.00
C ILE A 73 -9.38 -7.99 16.16
N LEU A 74 -8.65 -9.11 16.06
CA LEU A 74 -8.48 -10.03 17.20
C LEU A 74 -7.80 -9.35 18.40
N PHE A 75 -6.80 -8.50 18.14
CA PHE A 75 -6.13 -7.70 19.19
C PHE A 75 -7.06 -6.62 19.81
N ILE A 76 -7.90 -5.98 19.00
CA ILE A 76 -8.90 -4.98 19.45
C ILE A 76 -10.05 -5.65 20.22
N ILE A 77 -10.49 -6.85 19.80
CA ILE A 77 -11.53 -7.64 20.49
C ILE A 77 -11.02 -8.13 21.86
N ILE A 78 -9.74 -8.50 21.98
CA ILE A 78 -9.19 -9.02 23.24
C ILE A 78 -8.71 -7.90 24.19
N PHE A 79 -8.24 -6.76 23.67
CA PHE A 79 -7.61 -5.71 24.50
C PHE A 79 -8.14 -4.28 24.29
N GLY A 80 -9.03 -4.00 23.31
CA GLY A 80 -9.19 -2.64 22.78
C GLY A 80 -10.58 -2.00 22.77
N ALA A 81 -11.69 -2.68 23.03
CA ALA A 81 -13.01 -2.03 22.86
C ALA A 81 -14.18 -2.68 23.61
N GLY A 82 -13.99 -3.17 24.83
CA GLY A 82 -15.03 -3.88 25.60
C GLY A 82 -16.22 -3.05 26.13
N ALA A 83 -16.64 -1.97 25.45
CA ALA A 83 -17.58 -1.01 26.03
C ALA A 83 -18.72 -0.53 25.10
N PHE A 84 -19.10 -1.30 24.06
CA PHE A 84 -20.30 -0.98 23.27
C PHE A 84 -21.56 -1.76 23.68
N PHE A 85 -21.45 -2.84 24.48
CA PHE A 85 -22.53 -3.83 24.65
C PHE A 85 -22.99 -4.04 26.11
N SER A 86 -23.39 -2.98 26.81
CA SER A 86 -24.27 -3.13 27.98
C SER A 86 -25.40 -2.11 27.91
N PHE A 87 -26.54 -2.55 27.38
CA PHE A 87 -27.80 -1.83 27.51
C PHE A 87 -28.58 -2.40 28.70
N GLY A 88 -28.74 -1.59 29.74
CA GLY A 88 -29.54 -1.92 30.92
C GLY A 88 -29.27 -1.02 32.12
N ASP A 89 -29.96 0.13 32.13
CA ASP A 89 -30.46 0.90 33.29
C ASP A 89 -29.53 1.11 34.51
N SER A 90 -29.01 2.33 34.67
CA SER A 90 -28.76 2.99 35.98
C SER A 90 -28.29 4.43 35.76
N ILE A 91 -29.24 5.37 35.75
CA ILE A 91 -28.96 6.81 35.82
C ILE A 91 -28.54 7.13 37.27
N HIS A 92 -27.27 7.43 37.50
CA HIS A 92 -26.82 8.10 38.73
C HIS A 92 -26.44 9.55 38.45
N ASP A 93 -27.26 10.43 39.01
CA ASP A 93 -27.22 11.88 38.87
C ASP A 93 -26.25 12.47 39.92
N GLN A 94 -25.08 12.96 39.50
CA GLN A 94 -24.29 13.94 40.24
C GLN A 94 -23.56 14.90 39.29
N ALA A 95 -24.13 16.09 39.09
CA ALA A 95 -23.50 17.20 38.41
C ALA A 95 -22.75 18.11 39.42
N GLN A 96 -21.53 18.51 39.07
CA GLN A 96 -20.87 19.68 39.68
C GLN A 96 -21.22 20.96 38.90
N PRO A 97 -21.48 22.10 39.56
CA PRO A 97 -21.84 23.34 38.89
C PRO A 97 -20.59 24.18 38.56
N GLY A 98 -20.51 24.65 37.32
CA GLY A 98 -19.64 25.77 36.94
C GLY A 98 -18.87 25.58 35.65
N GLN A 99 -19.54 25.77 34.51
CA GLN A 99 -18.98 26.27 33.25
C GLN A 99 -20.13 26.51 32.27
N ASP A 100 -20.47 27.79 32.03
CA ASP A 100 -21.59 28.21 31.18
C ASP A 100 -21.24 28.07 29.68
N GLY A 101 -21.12 26.83 29.22
CA GLY A 101 -21.28 26.44 27.82
C GLY A 101 -22.59 25.66 27.66
N PRO A 102 -23.21 25.62 26.45
CA PRO A 102 -24.38 24.80 26.24
C PRO A 102 -24.05 23.32 26.52
N ALA A 103 -24.81 22.70 27.42
CA ALA A 103 -24.63 21.29 27.76
C ALA A 103 -24.75 20.41 26.51
N LEU A 104 -23.75 19.57 26.26
CA LEU A 104 -23.74 18.66 25.12
C LEU A 104 -24.86 17.62 25.23
N PRO A 105 -25.47 17.18 24.11
CA PRO A 105 -26.63 16.28 24.15
C PRO A 105 -26.26 14.89 24.69
N LYS A 106 -27.08 14.33 25.59
CA LYS A 106 -26.85 13.00 26.18
C LYS A 106 -26.88 11.85 25.15
N VAL A 107 -27.67 12.01 24.09
CA VAL A 107 -27.67 11.13 22.92
C VAL A 107 -26.83 11.80 21.84
N ILE A 108 -25.85 11.08 21.32
CA ILE A 108 -24.93 11.56 20.28
C ILE A 108 -25.57 11.41 18.90
N ALA A 109 -26.17 10.24 18.66
CA ALA A 109 -26.83 9.92 17.40
C ALA A 109 -27.82 8.77 17.60
N THR A 110 -28.70 8.59 16.62
CA THR A 110 -29.58 7.42 16.51
C THR A 110 -29.51 6.81 15.13
N VAL A 111 -29.55 5.48 15.04
CA VAL A 111 -29.65 4.72 13.79
C VAL A 111 -30.79 3.71 13.92
N ASP A 112 -31.82 3.84 13.10
CA ASP A 112 -33.01 2.95 13.13
C ASP A 112 -33.68 2.87 14.53
N GLY A 113 -33.57 3.94 15.33
CA GLY A 113 -34.09 4.00 16.70
C GLY A 113 -33.11 3.57 17.80
N GLU A 114 -31.98 2.95 17.45
CA GLU A 114 -30.90 2.63 18.39
C GLU A 114 -30.07 3.88 18.70
N ALA A 115 -29.87 4.20 19.97
CA ALA A 115 -29.21 5.43 20.41
C ALA A 115 -27.75 5.19 20.84
N LEU A 116 -26.83 6.03 20.34
CA LEU A 116 -25.47 6.14 20.84
C LEU A 116 -25.46 7.13 22.02
N GLY A 117 -25.30 6.62 23.24
CA GLY A 117 -25.17 7.45 24.45
C GLY A 117 -23.81 8.15 24.54
N ARG A 118 -23.79 9.38 25.07
CA ARG A 118 -22.57 10.16 25.28
C ARG A 118 -21.60 9.50 26.24
N GLU A 119 -22.10 8.99 27.35
CA GLU A 119 -21.29 8.33 28.37
C GLU A 119 -20.52 7.13 27.81
N THR A 120 -21.20 6.28 27.02
CA THR A 120 -20.61 5.12 26.35
C THR A 120 -19.50 5.54 25.40
N PHE A 121 -19.76 6.59 24.60
CA PHE A 121 -18.81 7.12 23.63
C PHE A 121 -17.58 7.75 24.31
N GLU A 122 -17.77 8.52 25.37
CA GLU A 122 -16.68 9.15 26.13
C GLU A 122 -15.84 8.13 26.90
N THR A 123 -16.48 7.10 27.47
CA THR A 123 -15.78 5.99 28.15
C THR A 123 -14.79 5.30 27.21
N GLN A 124 -15.17 5.12 25.94
CA GLN A 124 -14.28 4.53 24.95
C GLN A 124 -13.14 5.45 24.53
N LEU A 125 -13.41 6.74 24.36
CA LEU A 125 -12.34 7.73 24.13
C LEU A 125 -11.34 7.74 25.28
N GLN A 126 -11.82 7.55 26.52
CA GLN A 126 -10.98 7.45 27.71
C GLN A 126 -10.15 6.16 27.73
N GLN A 127 -10.75 5.00 27.40
CA GLN A 127 -10.03 3.72 27.31
C GLN A 127 -8.91 3.74 26.27
N LEU A 128 -9.08 4.53 25.20
CA LEU A 128 -8.06 4.75 24.19
C LEU A 128 -6.95 5.73 24.63
N GLY A 129 -7.01 6.26 25.85
CA GLY A 129 -6.00 7.17 26.41
C GLY A 129 -6.04 8.59 25.84
N MET A 130 -7.17 9.03 25.27
CA MET A 130 -7.25 10.22 24.40
C MET A 130 -7.73 11.50 25.08
N MET A 131 -7.64 11.60 26.41
CA MET A 131 -8.20 12.71 27.21
C MET A 131 -7.28 13.94 27.38
N GLY A 132 -6.05 13.94 26.86
CA GLY A 132 -5.15 15.10 26.94
C GLY A 132 -5.55 16.27 26.01
N GLU A 133 -5.38 17.52 26.46
CA GLU A 133 -5.59 18.75 25.66
C GLU A 133 -4.65 18.82 24.44
N GLU A 134 -3.47 18.17 24.49
CA GLU A 134 -2.48 18.16 23.40
C GLU A 134 -2.90 17.33 22.15
N MET A 135 -4.06 16.65 22.17
CA MET A 135 -4.47 15.68 21.13
C MET A 135 -5.75 16.06 20.36
N LEU A 136 -6.24 17.30 20.48
CA LEU A 136 -7.56 17.75 19.96
C LEU A 136 -7.83 17.47 18.45
N PRO A 137 -6.89 17.60 17.50
CA PRO A 137 -7.15 17.32 16.09
C PRO A 137 -7.23 15.82 15.76
N TYR A 138 -6.38 15.02 16.40
CA TYR A 138 -6.45 13.55 16.33
C TYR A 138 -7.75 13.03 16.97
N ARG A 139 -8.26 13.72 18.00
CA ARG A 139 -9.53 13.40 18.65
C ARG A 139 -10.72 13.50 17.68
N GLN A 140 -10.82 14.52 16.82
CA GLN A 140 -11.98 14.68 15.91
C GLN A 140 -12.07 13.60 14.82
N GLU A 141 -10.95 13.22 14.20
CA GLU A 141 -10.94 12.16 13.19
C GLU A 141 -11.27 10.80 13.82
N GLN A 142 -10.75 10.52 15.02
CA GLN A 142 -11.04 9.29 15.75
C GLN A 142 -12.50 9.24 16.23
N ILE A 143 -13.06 10.36 16.70
CA ILE A 143 -14.49 10.52 17.02
C ILE A 143 -15.34 10.17 15.79
N GLY A 144 -15.00 10.73 14.63
CA GLY A 144 -15.70 10.46 13.38
C GLY A 144 -15.58 9.01 12.91
N ASN A 145 -14.39 8.41 13.01
CA ASN A 145 -14.17 7.01 12.63
C ASN A 145 -14.90 6.03 13.56
N MET A 146 -14.96 6.34 14.86
CA MET A 146 -15.70 5.55 15.84
C MET A 146 -17.21 5.63 15.60
N PHE A 147 -17.70 6.83 15.29
CA PHE A 147 -19.08 7.04 14.87
C PHE A 147 -19.42 6.28 13.59
N ASP A 148 -18.60 6.39 12.55
CA ASP A 148 -18.79 5.67 11.27
C ASP A 148 -18.82 4.15 11.46
N ARG A 149 -17.97 3.61 12.35
CA ARG A 149 -17.98 2.18 12.69
C ARG A 149 -19.28 1.78 13.39
N TRP A 150 -19.71 2.56 14.37
CA TRP A 150 -20.95 2.28 15.08
C TRP A 150 -22.16 2.31 14.14
N VAL A 151 -22.22 3.30 13.22
CA VAL A 151 -23.27 3.36 12.19
C VAL A 151 -23.24 2.09 11.32
N ASP A 152 -22.07 1.67 10.85
CA ASP A 152 -21.94 0.44 10.06
C ASP A 152 -22.43 -0.79 10.80
N GLU A 153 -22.07 -0.95 12.07
CA GLU A 153 -22.52 -2.06 12.90
C GLU A 153 -24.06 -2.13 12.96
N GLN A 154 -24.72 -0.99 13.14
CA GLN A 154 -26.19 -0.93 13.15
C GLN A 154 -26.79 -1.28 11.78
N LEU A 155 -26.22 -0.75 10.70
CA LEU A 155 -26.69 -1.01 9.34
C LEU A 155 -26.47 -2.48 8.91
N VAL A 156 -25.32 -3.06 9.27
CA VAL A 156 -25.00 -4.48 9.07
C VAL A 156 -25.97 -5.35 9.84
N ALA A 157 -26.19 -5.08 11.12
CA ALA A 157 -27.11 -5.86 11.94
C ALA A 157 -28.53 -5.84 11.36
N ARG A 158 -29.00 -4.68 10.89
CA ARG A 158 -30.29 -4.55 10.20
C ARG A 158 -30.32 -5.35 8.90
N ALA A 159 -29.36 -5.14 8.01
CA ALA A 159 -29.32 -5.84 6.72
C ALA A 159 -29.24 -7.36 6.89
N ALA A 160 -28.52 -7.83 7.91
CA ALA A 160 -28.49 -9.23 8.29
C ALA A 160 -29.86 -9.75 8.76
N ARG A 161 -30.58 -8.98 9.60
CA ARG A 161 -31.95 -9.32 10.02
C ARG A 161 -32.92 -9.38 8.84
N GLU A 162 -32.86 -8.42 7.92
CA GLU A 162 -33.68 -8.38 6.70
C GLU A 162 -33.43 -9.60 5.79
N ARG A 163 -32.19 -10.09 5.77
CA ARG A 163 -31.79 -11.32 5.06
C ARG A 163 -32.03 -12.61 5.87
N GLY A 164 -32.61 -12.51 7.05
CA GLY A 164 -32.88 -13.67 7.93
C GLY A 164 -31.62 -14.34 8.48
N LEU A 165 -30.47 -13.68 8.44
CA LEU A 165 -29.21 -14.19 8.97
C LEU A 165 -29.25 -14.14 10.50
N LYS A 166 -28.83 -15.23 11.14
CA LYS A 166 -28.77 -15.37 12.60
C LYS A 166 -27.52 -16.13 13.01
N VAL A 167 -27.03 -15.88 14.21
CA VAL A 167 -25.96 -16.66 14.85
C VAL A 167 -26.62 -17.62 15.84
N SER A 168 -26.44 -18.92 15.62
CA SER A 168 -26.92 -19.96 16.53
C SER A 168 -26.02 -20.08 17.76
N SER A 169 -26.56 -20.58 18.88
CA SER A 169 -25.77 -20.85 20.07
C SER A 169 -24.65 -21.86 19.84
N ALA A 170 -24.84 -22.80 18.91
CA ALA A 170 -23.82 -23.78 18.52
C ALA A 170 -22.65 -23.11 17.80
N GLU A 171 -22.92 -22.21 16.86
CA GLU A 171 -21.89 -21.44 16.16
C GLU A 171 -21.11 -20.54 17.11
N LEU A 172 -21.82 -19.83 18.01
CA LEU A 172 -21.17 -18.99 19.02
C LEU A 172 -20.26 -19.81 19.94
N LYS A 173 -20.74 -20.96 20.43
CA LYS A 173 -19.94 -21.86 21.28
C LYS A 173 -18.73 -22.42 20.56
N ALA A 174 -18.88 -22.79 19.28
CA ALA A 174 -17.79 -23.29 18.46
C ALA A 174 -16.70 -22.22 18.28
N GLU A 175 -17.09 -20.98 18.00
CA GLU A 175 -16.16 -19.87 17.83
C GLU A 175 -15.48 -19.48 19.16
N ILE A 176 -16.21 -19.49 20.28
CA ILE A 176 -15.61 -19.32 21.62
C ILE A 176 -14.56 -20.41 21.86
N SER A 177 -14.91 -21.68 21.62
CA SER A 177 -13.96 -22.78 21.81
C SER A 177 -12.73 -22.60 20.95
N LYS A 178 -12.91 -22.26 19.67
CA LYS A 178 -11.81 -22.02 18.73
C LYS A 178 -10.86 -20.93 19.24
N ARG A 179 -11.38 -19.77 19.67
CA ARG A 179 -10.57 -18.66 20.18
C ARG A 179 -9.82 -19.03 21.46
N VAL A 180 -10.49 -19.75 22.36
CA VAL A 180 -9.88 -20.26 23.59
C VAL A 180 -8.77 -21.26 23.25
N ASP A 181 -9.01 -22.20 22.33
CA ASP A 181 -8.02 -23.19 21.90
C ASP A 181 -6.81 -22.51 21.23
N GLU A 182 -7.02 -21.50 20.40
CA GLU A 182 -5.97 -20.69 19.78
C GLU A 182 -5.14 -19.94 20.84
N GLN A 183 -5.79 -19.35 21.84
CA GLN A 183 -5.12 -18.62 22.91
C GLN A 183 -4.37 -19.56 23.86
N LEU A 184 -4.95 -20.69 24.25
CA LEU A 184 -4.28 -21.74 25.02
C LEU A 184 -3.07 -22.29 24.27
N LYS A 185 -3.20 -22.48 22.95
CA LYS A 185 -2.08 -22.88 22.09
C LYS A 185 -0.99 -21.81 22.07
N SER A 186 -1.35 -20.53 22.02
CA SER A 186 -0.40 -19.41 22.10
C SER A 186 0.30 -19.36 23.46
N GLU A 187 -0.42 -19.54 24.57
CA GLU A 187 0.16 -19.57 25.92
C GLU A 187 1.06 -20.79 26.15
N ARG A 188 0.68 -21.94 25.61
CA ARG A 188 1.49 -23.16 25.65
C ARG A 188 2.74 -23.06 24.78
N GLY A 189 2.64 -22.39 23.63
CA GLY A 189 3.63 -22.47 22.57
C GLY A 189 3.88 -23.92 22.15
N GLU A 190 5.15 -24.28 21.97
CA GLU A 190 5.59 -25.62 21.52
C GLU A 190 5.78 -26.63 22.67
N MET A 191 5.43 -26.28 23.91
CA MET A 191 5.57 -27.24 25.02
C MET A 191 4.63 -28.43 24.84
N SER A 192 5.09 -29.62 25.26
CA SER A 192 4.18 -30.75 25.41
C SER A 192 3.11 -30.38 26.45
N GLU A 193 1.88 -30.88 26.24
CA GLU A 193 0.78 -30.59 27.15
C GLU A 193 1.11 -30.98 28.60
N ARG A 194 1.86 -32.07 28.78
CA ARG A 194 2.36 -32.53 30.08
C ARG A 194 3.29 -31.51 30.72
N ASP A 195 4.29 -31.02 29.98
CA ASP A 195 5.29 -30.09 30.52
C ASP A 195 4.68 -28.73 30.84
N TRP A 196 3.74 -28.28 30.00
CA TRP A 196 3.00 -27.05 30.22
C TRP A 196 2.12 -27.13 31.47
N LYS A 197 1.33 -28.20 31.61
CA LYS A 197 0.51 -28.44 32.81
C LYS A 197 1.38 -28.53 34.07
N TYR A 198 2.52 -29.20 34.01
CA TYR A 198 3.48 -29.26 35.12
C TYR A 198 4.01 -27.87 35.49
N ARG A 199 4.37 -27.02 34.51
CA ARG A 199 4.81 -25.64 34.76
C ARG A 199 3.72 -24.79 35.42
N LEU A 200 2.49 -24.89 34.92
CA LEU A 200 1.35 -24.18 35.50
C LEU A 200 1.16 -24.58 36.97
N GLN A 201 1.27 -25.87 37.28
CA GLN A 201 1.16 -26.37 38.64
C GLN A 201 2.25 -25.79 39.57
N GLN A 202 3.49 -25.64 39.08
CA GLN A 202 4.57 -24.97 39.84
C GLN A 202 4.28 -23.49 40.12
N GLN A 203 3.44 -22.85 39.30
CA GLN A 203 2.99 -21.47 39.48
C GLN A 203 1.68 -21.38 40.27
N GLY A 204 1.16 -22.49 40.79
CA GLY A 204 -0.12 -22.55 41.48
C GLY A 204 -1.35 -22.37 40.56
N LYS A 205 -1.19 -22.60 39.25
CA LYS A 205 -2.24 -22.47 38.23
C LYS A 205 -2.60 -23.84 37.64
N SER A 206 -3.75 -23.93 36.97
CA SER A 206 -4.15 -25.10 36.17
C SER A 206 -4.60 -24.68 34.77
N ALA A 207 -4.49 -25.58 33.79
CA ALA A 207 -4.94 -25.32 32.43
C ALA A 207 -6.46 -25.04 32.38
N ASP A 208 -7.24 -25.77 33.18
CA ASP A 208 -8.69 -25.61 33.26
C ASP A 208 -9.07 -24.22 33.85
N THR A 209 -8.29 -23.73 34.82
CA THR A 209 -8.46 -22.38 35.38
C THR A 209 -8.19 -21.31 34.32
N ILE A 210 -7.12 -21.46 33.54
CA ILE A 210 -6.81 -20.54 32.44
C ILE A 210 -7.90 -20.58 31.37
N GLU A 211 -8.36 -21.78 30.99
CA GLU A 211 -9.46 -21.93 30.03
C GLU A 211 -10.72 -21.20 30.50
N ALA A 212 -11.09 -21.37 31.78
CA ALA A 212 -12.24 -20.69 32.37
C ALA A 212 -12.06 -19.16 32.36
N GLU A 213 -10.90 -18.65 32.76
CA GLU A 213 -10.58 -17.21 32.71
C GLU A 213 -10.63 -16.65 31.29
N LEU A 214 -10.16 -17.40 30.29
CA LEU A 214 -10.21 -17.00 28.88
C LEU A 214 -11.65 -16.94 28.37
N ARG A 215 -12.49 -17.93 28.73
CA ARG A 215 -13.91 -17.94 28.38
C ARG A 215 -14.66 -16.77 29.00
N GLU A 216 -14.36 -16.44 30.26
CA GLU A 216 -14.97 -15.31 30.97
C GLU A 216 -14.63 -13.96 30.34
N LYS A 217 -13.40 -13.81 29.80
CA LYS A 217 -12.96 -12.58 29.13
C LYS A 217 -13.57 -12.37 27.74
N ILE A 218 -14.20 -13.38 27.14
CA ILE A 218 -14.79 -13.25 25.81
C ILE A 218 -16.13 -12.54 25.91
N ASP A 219 -16.22 -11.35 25.32
CA ASP A 219 -17.48 -10.65 25.11
C ASP A 219 -18.31 -11.41 24.04
N THR A 220 -19.34 -12.11 24.51
CA THR A 220 -20.20 -12.94 23.65
C THR A 220 -21.07 -12.12 22.71
N ASP A 221 -21.42 -10.89 23.06
CA ASP A 221 -22.26 -10.02 22.24
C ASP A 221 -21.44 -9.42 21.09
N GLN A 222 -20.23 -8.98 21.37
CA GLN A 222 -19.26 -8.59 20.32
C GLN A 222 -18.95 -9.75 19.39
N LEU A 223 -18.75 -10.95 19.93
CA LEU A 223 -18.49 -12.11 19.09
C LEU A 223 -19.69 -12.44 18.20
N ARG A 224 -20.91 -12.30 18.71
CA ARG A 224 -22.13 -12.45 17.93
C ARG A 224 -22.24 -11.37 16.84
N ALA A 225 -21.89 -10.12 17.14
CA ALA A 225 -21.85 -9.02 16.18
C ALA A 225 -20.82 -9.25 15.05
N TYR A 226 -19.64 -9.76 15.42
CA TYR A 226 -18.62 -10.17 14.44
C TYR A 226 -19.13 -11.28 13.52
N LEU A 227 -19.70 -12.34 14.08
CA LEU A 227 -20.21 -13.48 13.31
C LEU A 227 -21.37 -13.07 12.40
N ILE A 228 -22.24 -12.14 12.82
CA ILE A 228 -23.32 -11.66 11.95
C ILE A 228 -22.78 -10.84 10.78
N GLN A 229 -21.75 -10.02 11.02
CA GLN A 229 -21.07 -9.26 9.98
C GLN A 229 -20.38 -10.19 8.98
N GLU A 230 -19.66 -11.22 9.43
CA GLU A 230 -19.04 -12.22 8.54
C GLU A 230 -20.08 -12.94 7.69
N LYS A 231 -21.20 -13.35 8.29
CA LYS A 231 -22.30 -13.99 7.57
C LYS A 231 -22.91 -13.06 6.51
N LEU A 232 -23.14 -11.79 6.84
CA LEU A 232 -23.64 -10.82 5.88
C LEU A 232 -22.65 -10.60 4.73
N ARG A 233 -21.38 -10.38 5.05
CA ARG A 233 -20.31 -10.21 4.07
C ARG A 233 -20.25 -11.40 3.12
N LYS A 234 -20.21 -12.62 3.65
CA LYS A 234 -20.22 -13.84 2.83
C LYS A 234 -21.47 -13.93 1.96
N ALA A 235 -22.65 -13.67 2.52
CA ALA A 235 -23.90 -13.73 1.77
C ALA A 235 -23.93 -12.71 0.61
N VAL A 236 -23.38 -11.51 0.81
CA VAL A 236 -23.24 -10.48 -0.24
C VAL A 236 -22.18 -10.88 -1.26
N GLU A 237 -21.01 -11.34 -0.81
CA GLU A 237 -19.94 -11.79 -1.70
C GLU A 237 -20.36 -12.98 -2.57
N ASP A 238 -21.17 -13.90 -2.06
CA ASP A 238 -21.67 -15.06 -2.80
C ASP A 238 -22.72 -14.71 -3.88
N GLU A 239 -23.21 -13.47 -3.92
CA GLU A 239 -24.00 -12.94 -5.03
C GLU A 239 -23.16 -12.74 -6.30
N VAL A 240 -21.84 -12.55 -6.14
CA VAL A 240 -20.93 -12.25 -7.25
C VAL A 240 -20.59 -13.51 -8.02
N LYS A 241 -20.80 -13.44 -9.33
CA LYS A 241 -20.36 -14.43 -10.31
C LYS A 241 -19.50 -13.73 -11.36
N ILE A 242 -18.45 -14.42 -11.81
CA ILE A 242 -17.64 -13.97 -12.94
C ILE A 242 -18.04 -14.76 -14.19
N ALA A 243 -18.30 -14.05 -15.29
CA ALA A 243 -18.47 -14.61 -16.61
C ALA A 243 -17.13 -14.73 -17.33
N GLU A 244 -17.05 -15.53 -18.39
CA GLU A 244 -15.82 -15.62 -19.20
C GLU A 244 -15.48 -14.26 -19.84
N GLN A 245 -16.47 -13.44 -20.15
CA GLN A 245 -16.26 -12.09 -20.65
C GLN A 245 -15.52 -11.19 -19.65
N ASP A 246 -15.79 -11.31 -18.34
CA ASP A 246 -15.09 -10.53 -17.31
C ASP A 246 -13.59 -10.84 -17.29
N LEU A 247 -13.23 -12.09 -17.60
CA LEU A 247 -11.84 -12.53 -17.71
C LEU A 247 -11.17 -11.96 -18.94
N HIS A 248 -11.86 -11.94 -20.09
CA HIS A 248 -11.36 -11.26 -21.29
C HIS A 248 -11.17 -9.76 -21.06
N GLU A 249 -12.13 -9.08 -20.44
CA GLU A 249 -12.00 -7.64 -20.16
C GLU A 249 -10.84 -7.33 -19.20
N ARG A 250 -10.58 -8.24 -18.25
CA ARG A 250 -9.51 -8.09 -17.26
C ARG A 250 -8.12 -8.45 -17.79
N PHE A 251 -8.01 -9.54 -18.54
CA PHE A 251 -6.72 -10.18 -18.83
C PHE A 251 -6.32 -10.13 -20.31
N ASP A 252 -7.24 -9.87 -21.25
CA ASP A 252 -6.80 -9.55 -22.59
C ASP A 252 -6.03 -8.23 -22.54
N GLU A 253 -4.86 -8.21 -23.15
CA GLU A 253 -4.00 -7.02 -23.21
C GLU A 253 -3.71 -6.67 -24.65
N VAL A 254 -3.67 -5.38 -24.95
CA VAL A 254 -3.30 -4.84 -26.24
C VAL A 254 -2.25 -3.74 -26.06
N SER A 255 -1.25 -3.78 -26.93
CA SER A 255 -0.24 -2.73 -27.06
C SER A 255 -0.26 -2.18 -28.47
N GLY A 256 0.05 -0.91 -28.64
CA GLY A 256 0.00 -0.31 -29.96
C GLY A 256 0.39 1.16 -30.01
N ASN A 257 0.04 1.78 -31.13
CA ASN A 257 0.17 3.19 -31.40
C ASN A 257 -1.19 3.76 -31.76
N VAL A 258 -1.55 4.91 -31.20
CA VAL A 258 -2.79 5.63 -31.51
C VAL A 258 -2.48 6.94 -32.24
N LEU A 259 -3.20 7.20 -33.33
CA LEU A 259 -3.28 8.48 -34.00
C LEU A 259 -4.67 9.04 -33.77
N LEU A 260 -4.77 10.22 -33.15
CA LEU A 260 -6.03 10.91 -32.91
C LEU A 260 -6.12 12.15 -33.80
N ILE A 261 -7.21 12.30 -34.53
CA ILE A 261 -7.63 13.57 -35.13
C ILE A 261 -8.77 14.12 -34.27
N ARG A 262 -8.49 15.17 -33.51
CA ARG A 262 -9.37 15.70 -32.48
C ARG A 262 -10.51 16.50 -33.10
N SER A 263 -11.72 16.25 -32.62
CA SER A 263 -12.90 17.08 -32.93
C SER A 263 -13.05 18.19 -31.90
N GLU A 264 -13.48 19.37 -32.35
CA GLU A 264 -13.90 20.47 -31.48
C GLU A 264 -15.37 20.84 -31.73
N PRO A 265 -16.19 21.03 -30.69
CA PRO A 265 -15.88 20.87 -29.25
C PRO A 265 -15.75 19.38 -28.86
N ARG A 266 -15.20 19.08 -27.68
CA ARG A 266 -15.11 17.71 -27.14
C ARG A 266 -16.48 17.21 -26.70
N LYS A 267 -16.66 15.89 -26.68
CA LYS A 267 -17.88 15.28 -26.13
C LYS A 267 -18.03 15.68 -24.66
N PRO A 268 -19.21 16.16 -24.23
CA PRO A 268 -19.41 16.48 -22.83
C PRO A 268 -19.32 15.21 -21.98
N ALA A 269 -18.73 15.32 -20.79
CA ALA A 269 -18.63 14.21 -19.86
C ALA A 269 -20.02 13.72 -19.45
N LYS A 270 -20.16 12.40 -19.25
CA LYS A 270 -21.35 11.85 -18.61
C LYS A 270 -21.40 12.35 -17.15
N PRO A 271 -22.58 12.63 -16.58
CA PRO A 271 -22.72 12.87 -15.15
C PRO A 271 -22.22 11.66 -14.35
N ALA A 272 -21.84 11.89 -13.10
CA ALA A 272 -21.65 10.79 -12.17
C ALA A 272 -22.96 9.99 -12.03
N ASP A 273 -22.86 8.68 -11.82
CA ASP A 273 -24.00 7.77 -11.78
C ASP A 273 -25.08 8.15 -10.73
N ASP A 274 -24.70 8.91 -9.71
CA ASP A 274 -25.56 9.39 -8.63
C ASP A 274 -25.96 10.87 -8.75
N ALA A 275 -25.45 11.59 -9.75
CA ALA A 275 -25.77 13.00 -9.96
C ALA A 275 -27.14 13.14 -10.66
N LYS A 276 -28.10 13.76 -9.95
CA LYS A 276 -29.35 14.21 -10.57
C LYS A 276 -29.09 15.51 -11.34
N GLU A 277 -29.21 15.44 -12.66
CA GLU A 277 -29.20 16.65 -13.47
C GLU A 277 -30.55 17.38 -13.42
N THR A 278 -30.46 18.70 -13.46
CA THR A 278 -31.59 19.57 -13.76
C THR A 278 -31.96 19.48 -15.24
N ALA A 279 -33.20 19.83 -15.59
CA ALA A 279 -33.64 19.88 -16.98
C ALA A 279 -32.76 20.79 -17.86
N GLU A 280 -32.25 21.88 -17.28
CA GLU A 280 -31.35 22.81 -17.97
C GLU A 280 -29.97 22.19 -18.24
N GLN A 281 -29.39 21.47 -17.28
CA GLN A 281 -28.13 20.74 -17.47
C GLN A 281 -28.28 19.65 -18.53
N THR A 282 -29.39 18.90 -18.51
CA THR A 282 -29.69 17.91 -19.55
C THR A 282 -29.77 18.56 -20.93
N LYS A 283 -30.47 19.68 -21.05
CA LYS A 283 -30.58 20.44 -22.31
C LYS A 283 -29.21 20.91 -22.80
N GLN A 284 -28.41 21.54 -21.94
CA GLN A 284 -27.07 22.00 -22.28
C GLN A 284 -26.16 20.87 -22.76
N ARG A 285 -26.17 19.73 -22.07
CA ARG A 285 -25.40 18.56 -22.50
C ARG A 285 -25.87 18.03 -23.84
N THR A 286 -27.19 17.98 -24.10
CA THR A 286 -27.71 17.56 -25.39
C THR A 286 -27.24 18.50 -26.52
N GLU A 287 -27.26 19.81 -26.30
CA GLU A 287 -26.76 20.80 -27.26
C GLU A 287 -25.25 20.66 -27.48
N GLN A 288 -24.46 20.49 -26.42
CA GLN A 288 -23.02 20.23 -26.49
C GLN A 288 -22.69 18.92 -27.21
N THR A 289 -23.51 17.88 -27.00
CA THR A 289 -23.35 16.59 -27.68
C THR A 289 -23.59 16.75 -29.17
N ALA A 290 -24.67 17.45 -29.56
CA ALA A 290 -24.94 17.75 -30.97
C ALA A 290 -23.83 18.61 -31.62
N ALA A 291 -23.26 19.56 -30.87
CA ALA A 291 -22.12 20.35 -31.33
C ALA A 291 -20.86 19.49 -31.54
N TRP A 292 -20.55 18.58 -30.60
CA TRP A 292 -19.46 17.62 -30.75
C TRP A 292 -19.66 16.71 -31.96
N GLU A 293 -20.88 16.20 -32.20
CA GLU A 293 -21.16 15.36 -33.38
C GLU A 293 -20.92 16.09 -34.71
N LYS A 294 -21.26 17.38 -34.78
CA LYS A 294 -20.93 18.21 -35.95
C LYS A 294 -19.42 18.39 -36.11
N GLY A 295 -18.70 18.62 -35.02
CA GLY A 295 -17.24 18.71 -35.02
C GLY A 295 -16.57 17.41 -35.48
N LEU A 296 -17.11 16.27 -35.04
CA LEU A 296 -16.66 14.94 -35.45
C LEU A 296 -16.84 14.72 -36.95
N GLU A 297 -18.01 15.03 -37.50
CA GLU A 297 -18.25 14.89 -38.95
C GLU A 297 -17.38 15.85 -39.77
N ALA A 298 -17.12 17.08 -39.29
CA ALA A 298 -16.22 18.02 -39.95
C ALA A 298 -14.77 17.49 -40.07
N LYS A 299 -14.31 16.71 -39.09
CA LYS A 299 -12.96 16.12 -39.07
C LYS A 299 -12.84 14.78 -39.80
N LYS A 300 -13.95 14.20 -40.25
CA LYS A 300 -13.98 12.86 -40.87
C LYS A 300 -13.18 12.78 -42.17
N ALA A 301 -13.24 13.81 -43.01
CA ALA A 301 -12.50 13.84 -44.27
C ALA A 301 -10.97 13.86 -44.05
N GLU A 302 -10.51 14.65 -43.08
CA GLU A 302 -9.12 14.70 -42.65
C GLU A 302 -8.67 13.36 -42.07
N ALA A 303 -9.45 12.79 -41.17
CA ALA A 303 -9.12 11.51 -40.55
C ALA A 303 -9.12 10.35 -41.57
N THR A 304 -9.99 10.40 -42.58
CA THR A 304 -9.99 9.44 -43.71
C THR A 304 -8.72 9.56 -44.56
N LYS A 305 -8.23 10.79 -44.80
CA LYS A 305 -6.96 11.02 -45.50
C LYS A 305 -5.77 10.45 -44.72
N VAL A 306 -5.73 10.68 -43.41
CA VAL A 306 -4.67 10.15 -42.54
C VAL A 306 -4.72 8.63 -42.46
N LEU A 307 -5.91 8.02 -42.39
CA LEU A 307 -6.08 6.57 -42.47
C LEU A 307 -5.51 6.00 -43.79
N ALA A 308 -5.77 6.65 -44.92
CA ALA A 308 -5.24 6.22 -46.20
C ALA A 308 -3.70 6.28 -46.23
N GLN A 309 -3.10 7.33 -45.66
CA GLN A 309 -1.63 7.44 -45.51
C GLN A 309 -1.06 6.34 -44.60
N ALA A 310 -1.72 6.08 -43.48
CA ALA A 310 -1.36 5.03 -42.53
C ALA A 310 -1.36 3.64 -43.21
N LYS A 311 -2.43 3.30 -43.94
CA LYS A 311 -2.56 2.03 -44.66
C LYS A 311 -1.59 1.90 -45.83
N ALA A 312 -1.27 3.00 -46.53
CA ALA A 312 -0.31 2.99 -47.63
C ALA A 312 1.14 2.75 -47.16
N LYS A 313 1.50 3.21 -45.96
CA LYS A 313 2.85 3.03 -45.40
C LYS A 313 2.82 2.56 -43.93
N PRO A 314 2.43 1.31 -43.64
CA PRO A 314 2.29 0.83 -42.26
C PRO A 314 3.58 0.85 -41.44
N ALA A 315 4.74 0.74 -42.10
CA ALA A 315 6.05 0.85 -41.47
C ALA A 315 6.36 2.28 -40.97
N ALA A 316 5.74 3.30 -41.58
CA ALA A 316 5.92 4.71 -41.22
C ALA A 316 4.85 5.22 -40.23
N PHE A 317 3.98 4.34 -39.71
CA PHE A 317 2.86 4.72 -38.84
C PHE A 317 3.31 5.55 -37.63
N GLU A 318 4.41 5.18 -36.97
CA GLU A 318 4.95 5.94 -35.84
C GLU A 318 5.37 7.38 -36.20
N ALA A 319 5.96 7.56 -37.39
CA ALA A 319 6.35 8.88 -37.87
C ALA A 319 5.12 9.71 -38.25
N LEU A 320 4.11 9.06 -38.83
CA LEU A 320 2.83 9.70 -39.14
C LEU A 320 2.11 10.17 -37.88
N VAL A 321 2.08 9.35 -36.82
CA VAL A 321 1.53 9.74 -35.51
C VAL A 321 2.23 10.98 -34.96
N LYS A 322 3.56 11.04 -35.02
CA LYS A 322 4.31 12.22 -34.55
C LYS A 322 3.99 13.50 -35.31
N ALA A 323 3.67 13.38 -36.59
CA ALA A 323 3.42 14.51 -37.47
C ALA A 323 1.97 15.01 -37.41
N GLU A 324 1.01 14.10 -37.33
CA GLU A 324 -0.41 14.41 -37.60
C GLU A 324 -1.34 14.15 -36.39
N SER A 325 -0.88 13.52 -35.31
CA SER A 325 -1.75 13.19 -34.17
C SER A 325 -1.93 14.37 -33.20
N ASP A 326 -3.17 14.64 -32.83
CA ASP A 326 -3.57 15.59 -31.79
C ASP A 326 -3.55 14.99 -30.36
N ASP A 327 -3.09 13.74 -30.22
CA ASP A 327 -2.96 13.08 -28.93
C ASP A 327 -1.70 13.55 -28.19
N TYR A 328 -1.76 13.68 -26.86
CA TYR A 328 -0.60 14.10 -26.06
C TYR A 328 0.57 13.11 -26.14
N THR A 329 0.30 11.84 -26.48
CA THR A 329 1.34 10.81 -26.69
C THR A 329 1.99 10.87 -28.07
N ALA A 330 1.59 11.80 -28.96
CA ALA A 330 2.12 11.91 -30.32
C ALA A 330 3.66 11.96 -30.37
N GLN A 331 4.30 12.71 -29.46
CA GLN A 331 5.75 12.81 -29.35
C GLN A 331 6.44 11.47 -29.05
N GLN A 332 5.72 10.55 -28.42
CA GLN A 332 6.13 9.18 -28.13
C GLN A 332 5.60 8.19 -29.19
N SER A 333 5.34 8.66 -30.40
CA SER A 333 4.73 7.87 -31.48
C SER A 333 3.34 7.32 -31.14
N GLY A 334 2.60 7.92 -30.21
CA GLY A 334 1.27 7.45 -29.82
C GLY A 334 1.25 6.15 -29.04
N LYS A 335 2.38 5.75 -28.44
CA LYS A 335 2.53 4.43 -27.82
C LYS A 335 1.58 4.27 -26.62
N PHE A 336 0.92 3.12 -26.55
CA PHE A 336 0.14 2.69 -25.40
C PHE A 336 0.33 1.19 -25.14
N GLY A 337 -0.02 0.78 -23.92
CA GLY A 337 -0.06 -0.61 -23.49
C GLY A 337 1.28 -1.19 -23.00
N PRO A 338 1.27 -2.45 -22.49
CA PRO A 338 0.14 -3.39 -22.48
C PRO A 338 -1.02 -2.89 -21.62
N ALA A 339 -2.23 -2.88 -22.20
CA ALA A 339 -3.42 -2.33 -21.58
C ALA A 339 -4.62 -3.26 -21.76
N ASN A 340 -5.36 -3.52 -20.68
CA ASN A 340 -6.60 -4.28 -20.70
C ASN A 340 -7.81 -3.36 -20.92
N ALA A 341 -9.01 -3.94 -21.00
CA ALA A 341 -10.23 -3.21 -21.36
C ALA A 341 -10.69 -2.23 -20.25
N GLU A 342 -10.11 -2.32 -19.06
CA GLU A 342 -10.36 -1.44 -17.91
C GLU A 342 -9.29 -0.35 -17.76
N ALA A 343 -8.20 -0.40 -18.53
CA ALA A 343 -7.09 0.53 -18.40
C ALA A 343 -7.47 1.96 -18.86
N TYR A 344 -6.92 2.97 -18.20
CA TYR A 344 -7.17 4.38 -18.55
C TYR A 344 -6.80 4.70 -20.01
N ASP A 345 -5.67 4.16 -20.49
CA ASP A 345 -5.19 4.35 -21.87
C ASP A 345 -6.21 3.89 -22.93
N ILE A 346 -7.09 2.96 -22.57
CA ILE A 346 -8.15 2.44 -23.44
C ILE A 346 -9.46 3.18 -23.20
N THR A 347 -9.87 3.32 -21.93
CA THR A 347 -11.18 3.83 -21.56
C THR A 347 -11.36 5.32 -21.81
N ARG A 348 -10.28 6.12 -21.83
CA ARG A 348 -10.36 7.57 -22.07
C ARG A 348 -10.91 7.96 -23.45
N PHE A 349 -10.78 7.07 -24.44
CA PHE A 349 -11.27 7.29 -25.80
C PHE A 349 -12.74 6.88 -25.97
N GLY A 350 -13.35 6.28 -24.95
CA GLY A 350 -14.75 5.82 -24.97
C GLY A 350 -14.94 4.38 -25.44
N ASP A 351 -16.19 3.92 -25.33
CA ASP A 351 -16.57 2.50 -25.49
C ASP A 351 -16.33 1.96 -26.91
N ASP A 352 -16.53 2.79 -27.94
CA ASP A 352 -16.29 2.41 -29.34
C ASP A 352 -14.81 2.10 -29.58
N PHE A 353 -13.91 2.89 -28.99
CA PHE A 353 -12.47 2.64 -29.04
C PHE A 353 -12.11 1.38 -28.27
N LYS A 354 -12.60 1.25 -27.03
CA LYS A 354 -12.42 0.04 -26.19
C LYS A 354 -12.82 -1.21 -26.97
N LYS A 355 -13.94 -1.20 -27.68
CA LYS A 355 -14.39 -2.35 -28.48
C LYS A 355 -13.53 -2.59 -29.72
N ALA A 356 -13.21 -1.53 -30.47
CA ALA A 356 -12.52 -1.64 -31.74
C ALA A 356 -11.06 -2.09 -31.59
N VAL A 357 -10.34 -1.57 -30.60
CA VAL A 357 -8.90 -1.81 -30.46
C VAL A 357 -8.56 -3.29 -30.19
N PHE A 358 -9.41 -4.00 -29.43
CA PHE A 358 -9.23 -5.43 -29.16
C PHE A 358 -9.58 -6.33 -30.35
N ALA A 359 -10.31 -5.81 -31.35
CA ALA A 359 -10.65 -6.55 -32.56
C ALA A 359 -9.53 -6.52 -33.63
N VAL A 360 -8.56 -5.61 -33.49
CA VAL A 360 -7.46 -5.44 -34.45
C VAL A 360 -6.36 -6.47 -34.17
N ALA A 361 -5.93 -7.20 -35.21
CA ALA A 361 -4.86 -8.17 -35.08
C ALA A 361 -3.47 -7.51 -34.95
N PRO A 362 -2.50 -8.15 -34.26
CA PRO A 362 -1.13 -7.65 -34.19
C PRO A 362 -0.51 -7.37 -35.58
N GLY A 363 0.15 -6.23 -35.70
CA GLY A 363 0.74 -5.72 -36.94
C GLY A 363 -0.24 -4.96 -37.84
N GLN A 364 -1.56 -5.06 -37.63
CA GLN A 364 -2.57 -4.39 -38.45
C GLN A 364 -2.89 -2.98 -37.97
N ILE A 365 -3.39 -2.19 -38.91
CA ILE A 365 -3.94 -0.85 -38.69
C ILE A 365 -5.46 -0.97 -38.74
N SER A 366 -6.15 -0.38 -37.76
CA SER A 366 -7.60 -0.35 -37.66
C SER A 366 -8.24 0.42 -38.83
N ASP A 367 -9.54 0.25 -38.99
CA ASP A 367 -10.36 1.27 -39.65
C ASP A 367 -10.49 2.52 -38.78
N LEU A 368 -11.24 3.51 -39.27
CA LEU A 368 -11.50 4.73 -38.53
C LEU A 368 -12.39 4.43 -37.31
N ILE A 369 -11.92 4.77 -36.12
CA ILE A 369 -12.60 4.51 -34.86
C ILE A 369 -13.20 5.82 -34.35
N ARG A 370 -14.51 5.82 -34.06
CA ARG A 370 -15.16 6.94 -33.36
C ARG A 370 -14.73 6.92 -31.90
N THR A 371 -14.32 8.07 -31.37
CA THR A 371 -13.92 8.23 -29.97
C THR A 371 -14.59 9.46 -29.36
N ASP A 372 -14.59 9.58 -28.04
CA ASP A 372 -15.12 10.76 -27.34
C ASP A 372 -14.30 12.05 -27.60
N GLU A 373 -13.07 11.92 -28.10
CA GLU A 373 -12.18 13.04 -28.43
C GLU A 373 -12.12 13.39 -29.93
N GLY A 374 -12.63 12.52 -30.82
CA GLY A 374 -12.52 12.66 -32.27
C GLY A 374 -12.45 11.33 -33.01
N TRP A 375 -11.68 11.27 -34.09
CA TRP A 375 -11.44 10.05 -34.85
C TRP A 375 -10.06 9.46 -34.55
N ALA A 376 -10.00 8.18 -34.25
CA ALA A 376 -8.75 7.48 -34.01
C ALA A 376 -8.43 6.45 -35.09
N VAL A 377 -7.14 6.24 -35.31
CA VAL A 377 -6.58 5.11 -36.05
C VAL A 377 -5.56 4.45 -35.16
N VAL A 378 -5.61 3.13 -35.02
CA VAL A 378 -4.73 2.38 -34.14
C VAL A 378 -3.93 1.37 -34.95
N LYS A 379 -2.64 1.26 -34.64
CA LYS A 379 -1.82 0.11 -35.04
C LYS A 379 -1.55 -0.75 -33.82
N VAL A 380 -2.07 -1.97 -33.82
CA VAL A 380 -1.78 -2.93 -32.74
C VAL A 380 -0.41 -3.56 -32.99
N THR A 381 0.45 -3.56 -31.98
CA THR A 381 1.80 -4.13 -32.06
C THR A 381 1.88 -5.49 -31.38
N ALA A 382 1.12 -5.69 -30.31
CA ALA A 382 1.04 -6.96 -29.59
C ALA A 382 -0.35 -7.15 -28.99
N LYS A 383 -0.75 -8.41 -28.84
CA LYS A 383 -1.96 -8.80 -28.12
C LYS A 383 -1.65 -10.01 -27.25
N LYS A 384 -2.22 -10.02 -26.05
CA LYS A 384 -2.30 -11.17 -25.16
C LYS A 384 -3.76 -11.49 -24.93
N SER A 385 -4.13 -12.76 -24.99
CA SER A 385 -5.50 -13.24 -24.97
C SER A 385 -5.69 -14.31 -23.91
N TRP A 386 -6.72 -14.13 -23.10
CA TRP A 386 -7.21 -15.09 -22.14
C TRP A 386 -7.90 -16.29 -22.84
N PRO A 387 -7.83 -17.51 -22.28
CA PRO A 387 -6.86 -17.97 -21.27
C PRO A 387 -5.53 -18.39 -21.91
N ASN A 388 -5.48 -18.56 -23.23
CA ASN A 388 -4.41 -19.31 -23.92
C ASN A 388 -3.01 -18.75 -23.66
N ASP A 389 -2.83 -17.43 -23.72
CA ASP A 389 -1.51 -16.81 -23.49
C ASP A 389 -1.11 -16.84 -22.00
N PHE A 390 -2.05 -17.14 -21.11
CA PHE A 390 -1.83 -17.32 -19.67
C PHE A 390 -1.73 -18.80 -19.28
N ALA A 391 -2.20 -19.70 -20.15
CA ALA A 391 -2.11 -21.16 -20.03
C ALA A 391 -0.78 -21.72 -20.58
N THR A 392 0.23 -20.86 -20.78
CA THR A 392 1.60 -21.26 -21.10
C THR A 392 2.50 -21.13 -19.88
N ALA A 393 3.46 -22.06 -19.76
CA ALA A 393 4.47 -22.00 -18.71
C ALA A 393 5.50 -20.93 -19.09
N ASP A 394 5.57 -19.83 -18.34
CA ASP A 394 6.49 -18.72 -18.59
C ASP A 394 7.24 -18.38 -17.29
N PRO A 395 8.58 -18.51 -17.25
CA PRO A 395 9.48 -18.79 -18.38
C PRO A 395 9.60 -20.28 -18.75
N ARG A 396 9.13 -21.21 -17.92
CA ARG A 396 9.35 -22.65 -18.12
C ARG A 396 8.48 -23.54 -17.24
N THR A 397 8.41 -24.81 -17.62
CA THR A 397 7.77 -25.88 -16.85
C THR A 397 8.61 -26.30 -15.64
N TYR A 398 7.99 -26.99 -14.68
CA TYR A 398 8.69 -27.54 -13.52
C TYR A 398 9.75 -28.59 -13.90
N GLU A 399 9.53 -29.38 -14.95
CA GLU A 399 10.51 -30.36 -15.43
C GLU A 399 11.78 -29.66 -15.94
N GLN A 400 11.62 -28.61 -16.75
CA GLN A 400 12.73 -27.79 -17.24
C GLN A 400 13.46 -27.09 -16.10
N ALA A 401 12.72 -26.50 -15.16
CA ALA A 401 13.32 -25.85 -14.00
C ALA A 401 14.10 -26.84 -13.12
N LYS A 402 13.56 -28.06 -12.93
CA LYS A 402 14.26 -29.13 -12.20
C LYS A 402 15.56 -29.50 -12.89
N ALA A 403 15.55 -29.71 -14.20
CA ALA A 403 16.76 -30.08 -14.94
C ALA A 403 17.86 -29.00 -14.86
N ILE A 404 17.47 -27.71 -14.85
CA ILE A 404 18.42 -26.60 -14.63
C ILE A 404 18.94 -26.61 -13.19
N ALA A 405 18.05 -26.75 -12.21
CA ALA A 405 18.42 -26.78 -10.80
C ALA A 405 19.35 -27.97 -10.48
N ASP A 406 19.09 -29.15 -11.06
CA ASP A 406 19.94 -30.33 -10.90
C ASP A 406 21.36 -30.08 -11.44
N LYS A 407 21.49 -29.42 -12.61
CA LYS A 407 22.80 -29.04 -13.19
C LYS A 407 23.55 -28.03 -12.32
N LEU A 408 22.87 -26.98 -11.86
CA LEU A 408 23.48 -25.97 -10.97
C LEU A 408 23.89 -26.59 -9.64
N HIS A 409 23.09 -27.49 -9.09
CA HIS A 409 23.43 -28.21 -7.87
C HIS A 409 24.67 -29.10 -8.05
N GLN A 410 24.83 -29.77 -9.21
CA GLN A 410 26.06 -30.50 -9.51
C GLN A 410 27.30 -29.60 -9.56
N GLN A 411 27.19 -28.41 -10.18
CA GLN A 411 28.28 -27.42 -10.19
C GLN A 411 28.64 -26.93 -8.78
N LEU A 412 27.63 -26.66 -7.95
CA LEU A 412 27.83 -26.28 -6.54
C LEU A 412 28.52 -27.38 -5.75
N ARG A 413 28.15 -28.65 -5.95
CA ARG A 413 28.83 -29.80 -5.33
C ARG A 413 30.26 -29.99 -5.82
N ALA A 414 30.56 -29.56 -7.05
CA ALA A 414 31.91 -29.54 -7.61
C ALA A 414 32.75 -28.32 -7.15
N GLY A 415 32.20 -27.45 -6.29
CA GLY A 415 32.92 -26.31 -5.71
C GLY A 415 32.75 -24.98 -6.44
N ALA A 416 31.78 -24.86 -7.36
CA ALA A 416 31.46 -23.58 -7.99
C ALA A 416 31.02 -22.50 -6.97
N ASP A 417 31.27 -21.23 -7.28
CA ASP A 417 30.83 -20.11 -6.43
C ASP A 417 29.31 -19.93 -6.53
N PHE A 418 28.64 -20.18 -5.41
CA PHE A 418 27.20 -20.02 -5.27
C PHE A 418 26.72 -18.60 -5.59
N ALA A 419 27.41 -17.57 -5.09
CA ALA A 419 26.96 -16.19 -5.28
C ALA A 419 27.06 -15.78 -6.76
N ALA A 420 28.08 -16.28 -7.47
CA ALA A 420 28.20 -16.09 -8.91
C ALA A 420 27.07 -16.79 -9.67
N LEU A 421 26.80 -18.07 -9.37
CA LEU A 421 25.71 -18.81 -10.00
C LEU A 421 24.33 -18.19 -9.69
N ALA A 422 24.10 -17.72 -8.47
CA ALA A 422 22.88 -17.03 -8.10
C ALA A 422 22.67 -15.74 -8.92
N LYS A 423 23.69 -14.90 -9.04
CA LYS A 423 23.63 -13.67 -9.86
C LYS A 423 23.33 -13.96 -11.33
N GLN A 424 23.90 -15.04 -11.85
CA GLN A 424 23.79 -15.39 -13.27
C GLN A 424 22.49 -16.12 -13.62
N HIS A 425 21.99 -16.99 -12.73
CA HIS A 425 20.95 -17.97 -13.06
C HIS A 425 19.69 -17.87 -12.19
N SER A 426 19.72 -17.17 -11.06
CA SER A 426 18.53 -17.05 -10.21
C SER A 426 17.52 -16.10 -10.82
N ASP A 427 16.28 -16.55 -10.91
CA ASP A 427 15.12 -15.75 -11.31
C ASP A 427 14.48 -15.01 -10.13
N ASP A 428 15.05 -15.08 -8.92
CA ASP A 428 14.56 -14.33 -7.75
C ASP A 428 15.08 -12.88 -7.76
N PRO A 429 14.24 -11.87 -8.10
CA PRO A 429 14.68 -10.48 -8.13
C PRO A 429 15.05 -9.94 -6.74
N GLY A 430 14.52 -10.54 -5.66
CA GLY A 430 14.76 -10.08 -4.29
C GLY A 430 16.18 -10.37 -3.77
N SER A 431 16.82 -11.40 -4.32
CA SER A 431 18.10 -11.89 -3.79
C SER A 431 19.19 -12.13 -4.84
N LYS A 432 18.88 -12.30 -6.15
CA LYS A 432 19.89 -12.70 -7.16
C LYS A 432 21.11 -11.77 -7.15
N ASP A 433 20.88 -10.45 -7.13
CA ASP A 433 21.95 -9.45 -7.24
C ASP A 433 22.82 -9.40 -5.97
N LYS A 434 22.33 -9.95 -4.87
CA LYS A 434 23.02 -10.14 -3.60
C LYS A 434 23.61 -11.56 -3.46
N GLY A 435 23.78 -12.29 -4.57
CA GLY A 435 24.31 -13.65 -4.55
C GLY A 435 23.32 -14.67 -3.96
N GLY A 436 22.03 -14.38 -4.05
CA GLY A 436 20.96 -15.22 -3.50
C GLY A 436 20.70 -15.02 -2.02
N GLU A 437 21.33 -14.04 -1.35
CA GLU A 437 21.26 -13.90 0.10
C GLU A 437 19.96 -13.27 0.61
N TYR A 438 19.35 -13.95 1.58
CA TYR A 438 18.39 -13.36 2.52
C TYR A 438 19.05 -13.28 3.90
N ASP A 439 18.91 -12.12 4.55
CA ASP A 439 19.45 -11.89 5.90
C ASP A 439 18.71 -12.73 6.96
N LEU A 440 19.13 -12.63 8.22
CA LEU A 440 18.53 -13.34 9.36
C LEU A 440 17.01 -13.15 9.40
N THR A 441 16.30 -14.19 8.99
CA THR A 441 14.85 -14.21 8.83
C THR A 441 14.24 -15.27 9.74
N GLY A 442 13.16 -14.91 10.42
CA GLY A 442 12.39 -15.81 11.27
C GLY A 442 11.37 -16.62 10.47
N ARG A 443 10.74 -17.58 11.14
CA ARG A 443 9.62 -18.34 10.58
C ARG A 443 8.42 -17.43 10.27
N GLY A 444 7.54 -17.87 9.37
CA GLY A 444 6.35 -17.16 8.91
C GLY A 444 6.60 -16.15 7.80
N MET A 445 7.86 -15.90 7.44
CA MET A 445 8.23 -14.91 6.41
C MET A 445 8.37 -15.51 5.01
N TRP A 446 8.39 -16.85 4.90
CA TRP A 446 8.53 -17.57 3.63
C TRP A 446 7.40 -18.57 3.46
N VAL A 447 7.18 -19.01 2.21
CA VAL A 447 6.28 -20.12 1.93
C VAL A 447 6.76 -21.38 2.64
N LYS A 448 5.83 -22.17 3.20
CA LYS A 448 6.16 -23.28 4.11
C LYS A 448 7.20 -24.27 3.55
N PRO A 449 7.19 -24.66 2.26
CA PRO A 449 8.23 -25.55 1.72
C PRO A 449 9.66 -24.97 1.76
N PHE A 450 9.81 -23.67 1.50
CA PHE A 450 11.10 -22.98 1.56
C PHE A 450 11.59 -22.86 3.00
N GLU A 451 10.70 -22.47 3.91
CA GLU A 451 11.01 -22.40 5.34
C GLU A 451 11.40 -23.76 5.90
N LYS A 452 10.63 -24.81 5.58
CA LYS A 452 10.91 -26.18 6.01
C LYS A 452 12.33 -26.60 5.63
N MET A 453 12.78 -26.28 4.42
CA MET A 453 14.16 -26.54 4.01
C MET A 453 15.16 -25.67 4.79
N ALA A 454 14.94 -24.36 4.88
CA ALA A 454 15.87 -23.42 5.51
C ALA A 454 16.17 -23.77 6.98
N PHE A 455 15.14 -24.14 7.75
CA PHE A 455 15.31 -24.47 9.16
C PHE A 455 15.81 -25.91 9.38
N ALA A 456 15.73 -26.78 8.38
CA ALA A 456 16.24 -28.15 8.44
C ALA A 456 17.75 -28.27 8.17
N LEU A 457 18.39 -27.28 7.53
CA LEU A 457 19.80 -27.34 7.13
C LEU A 457 20.76 -26.82 8.23
N LYS A 458 21.90 -27.47 8.43
CA LYS A 458 23.01 -27.00 9.27
C LYS A 458 23.70 -25.78 8.67
N ASP A 459 24.50 -25.09 9.50
CA ASP A 459 25.38 -24.04 9.00
C ASP A 459 26.28 -24.55 7.87
N LYS A 460 26.29 -23.79 6.77
CA LYS A 460 27.00 -24.08 5.51
C LYS A 460 26.52 -25.32 4.76
N GLU A 461 25.44 -25.98 5.18
CA GLU A 461 24.90 -27.14 4.47
C GLU A 461 24.15 -26.73 3.20
N LEU A 462 24.45 -27.42 2.11
CA LEU A 462 23.80 -27.26 0.80
C LEU A 462 22.61 -28.24 0.70
N SER A 463 21.45 -27.73 0.29
CA SER A 463 20.24 -28.53 0.06
C SER A 463 20.30 -29.31 -1.25
N GLN A 464 19.51 -30.39 -1.33
CA GLN A 464 19.06 -30.89 -2.63
C GLN A 464 18.15 -29.86 -3.32
N PRO A 465 18.00 -29.89 -4.65
CA PRO A 465 16.96 -29.13 -5.34
C PRO A 465 15.57 -29.51 -4.81
N PHE A 466 14.76 -28.51 -4.47
CA PHE A 466 13.41 -28.73 -3.93
C PHE A 466 12.37 -27.81 -4.57
N LYS A 467 11.13 -28.31 -4.68
CA LYS A 467 10.02 -27.63 -5.35
C LYS A 467 9.26 -26.71 -4.39
N THR A 468 8.81 -25.56 -4.90
CA THR A 468 7.83 -24.67 -4.28
C THR A 468 6.84 -24.18 -5.35
N GLN A 469 5.83 -23.42 -4.96
CA GLN A 469 4.93 -22.74 -5.92
C GLN A 469 5.63 -21.73 -6.86
N PHE A 470 6.86 -21.31 -6.56
CA PHE A 470 7.63 -20.39 -7.41
C PHE A 470 8.55 -21.09 -8.40
N GLY A 471 8.79 -22.40 -8.24
CA GLY A 471 9.76 -23.15 -9.04
C GLY A 471 10.65 -24.05 -8.20
N TYR A 472 11.86 -24.32 -8.70
CA TYR A 472 12.87 -25.11 -8.01
C TYR A 472 13.90 -24.23 -7.32
N HIS A 473 14.28 -24.63 -6.12
CA HIS A 473 15.23 -23.90 -5.28
C HIS A 473 16.42 -24.78 -4.95
N ILE A 474 17.59 -24.17 -4.89
CA ILE A 474 18.79 -24.74 -4.25
C ILE A 474 19.17 -23.76 -3.16
N MET A 475 19.42 -24.25 -1.94
CA MET A 475 19.63 -23.40 -0.78
C MET A 475 20.89 -23.79 -0.03
N GLN A 476 21.56 -22.80 0.57
CA GLN A 476 22.56 -23.02 1.60
C GLN A 476 22.28 -22.11 2.79
N VAL A 477 22.27 -22.68 4.00
CA VAL A 477 22.21 -21.87 5.23
C VAL A 477 23.58 -21.29 5.51
N LEU A 478 23.66 -19.97 5.64
CA LEU A 478 24.91 -19.26 5.92
C LEU A 478 25.18 -19.11 7.40
N GLN A 479 24.12 -18.95 8.19
CA GLN A 479 24.17 -18.76 9.63
C GLN A 479 22.82 -19.12 10.26
N ARG A 480 22.86 -19.81 11.40
CA ARG A 480 21.73 -20.03 12.30
C ARG A 480 21.90 -19.21 13.56
N GLU A 481 20.91 -18.40 13.89
CA GLU A 481 20.84 -17.71 15.17
C GLU A 481 20.02 -18.54 16.14
N LEU A 482 20.67 -19.05 17.19
CA LEU A 482 20.02 -19.82 18.24
C LEU A 482 19.38 -18.88 19.27
N PRO A 483 18.30 -19.30 19.94
CA PRO A 483 17.74 -18.56 21.06
C PRO A 483 18.78 -18.37 22.19
N ALA A 484 18.67 -17.28 22.95
CA ALA A 484 19.46 -17.11 24.16
C ALA A 484 19.10 -18.18 25.21
N LYS A 485 19.98 -18.42 26.19
CA LYS A 485 19.72 -19.39 27.26
C LYS A 485 18.46 -18.99 28.03
N GLY A 486 17.42 -19.83 27.96
CA GLY A 486 16.11 -19.58 28.58
C GLY A 486 15.07 -18.93 27.66
N GLU A 487 15.46 -18.51 26.45
CA GLU A 487 14.55 -18.05 25.41
C GLU A 487 14.00 -19.26 24.64
N THR A 488 12.67 -19.32 24.48
CA THR A 488 12.01 -20.33 23.65
C THR A 488 11.83 -19.81 22.23
N VAL A 489 12.14 -20.62 21.23
CA VAL A 489 11.74 -20.32 19.84
C VAL A 489 10.23 -20.58 19.75
N VAL A 490 9.44 -19.53 19.61
CA VAL A 490 8.01 -19.63 19.34
C VAL A 490 7.86 -19.69 17.82
N GLU A 491 7.42 -20.82 17.28
CA GLU A 491 6.98 -20.84 15.90
C GLU A 491 5.71 -19.97 15.80
N PRO A 492 5.60 -19.09 14.80
CA PRO A 492 4.35 -18.37 14.59
C PRO A 492 3.24 -19.41 14.48
N PRO A 493 2.08 -19.21 15.13
CA PRO A 493 0.98 -20.16 15.05
C PRO A 493 0.73 -20.43 13.57
N ALA A 494 0.62 -21.72 13.21
CA ALA A 494 0.16 -22.08 11.88
C ALA A 494 -1.16 -21.35 11.67
N ILE A 495 -1.13 -20.27 10.89
CA ILE A 495 -2.32 -19.54 10.51
C ILE A 495 -3.04 -20.50 9.57
N ASP A 496 -3.95 -21.29 10.17
CA ASP A 496 -4.86 -22.11 9.41
C ASP A 496 -5.80 -21.12 8.74
N ASP A 497 -5.52 -20.83 7.47
CA ASP A 497 -6.39 -19.99 6.67
C ASP A 497 -7.75 -20.69 6.59
N PRO A 498 -8.78 -20.19 7.30
CA PRO A 498 -10.06 -20.89 7.37
C PRO A 498 -10.79 -20.84 6.02
N SER A 499 -10.33 -19.99 5.09
CA SER A 499 -10.84 -19.95 3.72
C SER A 499 -10.32 -21.10 2.84
N LYS A 500 -9.22 -21.76 3.24
CA LYS A 500 -8.69 -22.92 2.50
C LYS A 500 -9.62 -24.11 2.62
N THR A 501 -9.97 -24.65 1.47
CA THR A 501 -10.73 -25.89 1.35
C THR A 501 -9.93 -27.08 1.92
N PRO A 502 -10.59 -28.18 2.34
CA PRO A 502 -9.91 -29.41 2.73
C PRO A 502 -8.93 -29.91 1.66
N GLU A 503 -9.25 -29.71 0.39
CA GLU A 503 -8.41 -30.07 -0.75
C GLU A 503 -7.13 -29.23 -0.80
N GLU A 504 -7.22 -27.92 -0.60
CA GLU A 504 -6.07 -27.01 -0.54
C GLU A 504 -5.17 -27.32 0.66
N LYS A 505 -5.76 -27.63 1.82
CA LYS A 505 -4.99 -28.07 3.00
C LYS A 505 -4.25 -29.38 2.74
N ALA A 506 -4.92 -30.36 2.13
CA ALA A 506 -4.31 -31.63 1.75
C ALA A 506 -3.19 -31.45 0.71
N ALA A 507 -3.38 -30.56 -0.28
CA ALA A 507 -2.37 -30.23 -1.28
C ALA A 507 -1.13 -29.58 -0.66
N GLU A 508 -1.31 -28.62 0.25
CA GLU A 508 -0.21 -27.98 0.98
C GLU A 508 0.54 -28.98 1.88
N GLU A 509 -0.17 -29.87 2.55
CA GLU A 509 0.45 -30.94 3.35
C GLU A 509 1.23 -31.92 2.46
N ALA A 510 0.71 -32.28 1.29
CA ALA A 510 1.40 -33.11 0.31
C ALA A 510 2.67 -32.43 -0.22
N GLU A 511 2.60 -31.12 -0.54
CA GLU A 511 3.78 -30.34 -0.93
C GLU A 511 4.84 -30.33 0.18
N LEU A 512 4.42 -30.12 1.43
CA LEU A 512 5.31 -30.15 2.58
C LEU A 512 5.97 -31.52 2.76
N LYS A 513 5.23 -32.61 2.60
CA LYS A 513 5.77 -33.98 2.67
C LYS A 513 6.79 -34.25 1.55
N ALA A 514 6.60 -33.66 0.37
CA ALA A 514 7.49 -33.83 -0.77
C ALA A 514 8.83 -33.05 -0.66
N VAL A 515 8.96 -32.11 0.29
CA VAL A 515 10.22 -31.38 0.51
C VAL A 515 11.30 -32.34 1.03
N PRO A 516 12.44 -32.50 0.33
CA PRO A 516 13.52 -33.41 0.71
C PRO A 516 14.40 -32.81 1.82
N ALA A 517 13.79 -32.31 2.89
CA ALA A 517 14.48 -31.69 4.01
C ALA A 517 15.29 -32.76 4.80
N PRO A 518 16.58 -32.50 5.11
CA PRO A 518 17.39 -33.45 5.85
C PRO A 518 16.89 -33.59 7.30
N GLN A 519 17.01 -34.79 7.86
CA GLN A 519 16.67 -35.07 9.24
C GLN A 519 17.94 -35.11 10.09
N HIS A 520 18.21 -34.03 10.82
CA HIS A 520 19.33 -33.97 11.77
C HIS A 520 18.80 -34.10 13.19
N LYS A 521 19.07 -35.24 13.84
CA LYS A 521 18.58 -35.53 15.20
C LYS A 521 19.04 -34.52 16.26
N ASP A 522 20.23 -33.96 16.08
CA ASP A 522 20.89 -33.09 17.08
C ASP A 522 20.99 -31.62 16.64
N LEU A 523 20.16 -31.19 15.67
CA LEU A 523 20.20 -29.81 15.18
C LEU A 523 19.36 -28.90 16.08
N PRO A 524 19.96 -27.94 16.82
CA PRO A 524 19.19 -27.03 17.67
C PRO A 524 18.25 -26.15 16.85
N ALA A 525 17.06 -25.90 17.41
CA ALA A 525 16.08 -24.98 16.84
C ALA A 525 16.67 -23.57 16.75
N ALA A 526 16.69 -23.02 15.53
CA ALA A 526 17.13 -21.66 15.30
C ALA A 526 15.96 -20.69 15.44
N LYS A 527 16.21 -19.52 16.02
CA LYS A 527 15.29 -18.37 16.06
C LYS A 527 15.18 -17.73 14.67
N ARG A 528 16.32 -17.56 13.99
CA ARG A 528 16.42 -17.00 12.64
C ARG A 528 17.49 -17.73 11.85
N VAL A 529 17.34 -17.75 10.53
CA VAL A 529 18.34 -18.29 9.63
C VAL A 529 18.69 -17.25 8.57
N LYS A 530 19.98 -17.12 8.29
CA LYS A 530 20.50 -16.42 7.11
C LYS A 530 20.75 -17.46 6.04
N VAL A 531 20.21 -17.25 4.84
CA VAL A 531 20.32 -18.21 3.74
C VAL A 531 20.86 -17.54 2.50
N ARG A 532 21.42 -18.36 1.59
CA ARG A 532 21.50 -18.00 0.18
C ARG A 532 20.80 -19.05 -0.66
N HIS A 533 20.14 -18.65 -1.74
CA HIS A 533 19.43 -19.57 -2.60
C HIS A 533 19.50 -19.19 -4.08
N ILE A 534 19.25 -20.17 -4.95
CA ILE A 534 19.03 -19.99 -6.39
C ILE A 534 17.61 -20.46 -6.68
N LEU A 535 16.77 -19.55 -7.16
CA LEU A 535 15.43 -19.87 -7.67
C LEU A 535 15.51 -20.06 -9.18
N ILE A 536 15.06 -21.20 -9.66
CA ILE A 536 14.73 -21.42 -11.06
C ILE A 536 13.22 -21.40 -11.17
N LYS A 537 12.69 -20.26 -11.66
CA LYS A 537 11.25 -20.01 -11.74
C LYS A 537 10.57 -21.07 -12.61
N ALA A 538 9.43 -21.57 -12.16
CA ALA A 538 8.52 -22.37 -12.95
C ALA A 538 7.09 -22.14 -12.45
N GLU A 539 6.14 -22.30 -13.35
CA GLU A 539 4.72 -22.11 -13.08
C GLU A 539 3.96 -23.34 -13.60
N ASP A 540 2.88 -23.70 -12.90
CA ASP A 540 1.88 -24.63 -13.44
C ASP A 540 0.84 -23.80 -14.21
N PRO A 541 0.72 -23.97 -15.54
CA PRO A 541 -0.16 -23.13 -16.33
C PRO A 541 -1.64 -23.30 -15.99
N LYS A 542 -2.06 -24.50 -15.57
CA LYS A 542 -3.45 -24.74 -15.17
C LYS A 542 -3.73 -24.03 -13.86
N LYS A 543 -2.84 -24.19 -12.88
CA LYS A 543 -2.95 -23.52 -11.59
C LYS A 543 -2.92 -22.00 -11.74
N LYS A 544 -2.06 -21.46 -12.61
CA LYS A 544 -2.01 -20.03 -12.94
C LYS A 544 -3.33 -19.47 -13.44
N VAL A 545 -3.97 -20.16 -14.40
CA VAL A 545 -5.28 -19.75 -14.92
C VAL A 545 -6.36 -19.83 -13.83
N GLU A 546 -6.33 -20.86 -12.99
CA GLU A 546 -7.25 -20.98 -11.85
C GLU A 546 -7.05 -19.86 -10.82
N ASP A 547 -5.79 -19.57 -10.45
CA ASP A 547 -5.44 -18.54 -9.49
C ASP A 547 -5.83 -17.14 -10.00
N LEU A 548 -5.64 -16.86 -11.29
CA LEU A 548 -6.08 -15.60 -11.92
C LEU A 548 -7.62 -15.45 -11.91
N ARG A 549 -8.36 -16.55 -12.14
CA ARG A 549 -9.83 -16.54 -12.00
C ARG A 549 -10.26 -16.27 -10.56
N LYS A 550 -9.65 -16.96 -9.59
CA LYS A 550 -9.91 -16.74 -8.16
C LYS A 550 -9.58 -15.31 -7.75
N GLN A 551 -8.46 -14.76 -8.22
CA GLN A 551 -8.05 -13.39 -7.97
C GLN A 551 -9.10 -12.39 -8.46
N LEU A 552 -9.58 -12.54 -9.70
CA LEU A 552 -10.62 -11.65 -10.23
C LEU A 552 -11.93 -11.80 -9.45
N LEU A 553 -12.36 -13.03 -9.14
CA LEU A 553 -13.55 -13.28 -8.34
C LEU A 553 -13.47 -12.59 -6.97
N ASN A 554 -12.36 -12.75 -6.26
CA ASN A 554 -12.14 -12.13 -4.95
C ASN A 554 -12.09 -10.60 -5.04
N GLU A 555 -11.49 -10.06 -6.10
CA GLU A 555 -11.51 -8.61 -6.36
C GLU A 555 -12.94 -8.08 -6.53
N ARG A 556 -13.76 -8.77 -7.33
CA ARG A 556 -15.16 -8.42 -7.58
C ARG A 556 -16.03 -8.58 -6.32
N LYS A 557 -15.84 -9.67 -5.56
CA LYS A 557 -16.49 -9.91 -4.25
C LYS A 557 -16.27 -8.76 -3.29
N SER A 558 -15.01 -8.35 -3.12
CA SER A 558 -14.65 -7.22 -2.26
C SER A 558 -15.29 -5.92 -2.73
N LYS A 559 -15.20 -5.59 -4.03
CA LYS A 559 -15.82 -4.36 -4.58
C LYS A 559 -17.33 -4.34 -4.39
N HIS A 560 -18.00 -5.47 -4.64
CA HIS A 560 -19.46 -5.60 -4.46
C HIS A 560 -19.88 -5.39 -3.01
N TYR A 561 -19.11 -5.91 -2.05
CA TYR A 561 -19.37 -5.67 -0.63
C TYR A 561 -19.18 -4.18 -0.25
N ASP A 562 -18.13 -3.53 -0.76
CA ASP A 562 -17.88 -2.11 -0.51
C ASP A 562 -19.00 -1.23 -1.09
N GLU A 563 -19.47 -1.54 -2.30
CA GLU A 563 -20.61 -0.87 -2.93
C GLU A 563 -21.92 -1.11 -2.18
N PHE A 564 -22.16 -2.34 -1.72
CA PHE A 564 -23.28 -2.69 -0.87
C PHE A 564 -23.30 -1.84 0.41
N MET A 565 -22.18 -1.72 1.12
CA MET A 565 -22.06 -0.90 2.33
C MET A 565 -22.25 0.59 2.04
N LYS A 566 -21.67 1.09 0.95
CA LYS A 566 -21.88 2.47 0.49
C LYS A 566 -23.36 2.77 0.25
N ASN A 567 -24.06 1.86 -0.43
CA ASN A 567 -25.48 2.01 -0.73
C ASN A 567 -26.35 1.92 0.53
N LEU A 568 -26.04 1.03 1.46
CA LEU A 568 -26.71 0.95 2.77
C LEU A 568 -26.62 2.28 3.53
N ARG A 569 -25.40 2.83 3.63
CA ARG A 569 -25.17 4.14 4.27
C ARG A 569 -25.98 5.22 3.58
N LYS A 570 -25.85 5.36 2.25
CA LYS A 570 -26.58 6.35 1.46
C LYS A 570 -28.08 6.30 1.72
N GLN A 571 -28.68 5.11 1.63
CA GLN A 571 -30.10 4.92 1.90
C GLN A 571 -30.47 5.30 3.34
N ALA A 572 -29.63 4.99 4.33
CA ALA A 572 -29.87 5.32 5.72
C ALA A 572 -29.93 6.83 5.98
N TYR A 573 -29.00 7.59 5.39
CA TYR A 573 -29.01 9.06 5.47
C TYR A 573 -30.19 9.67 4.70
N GLU A 574 -30.46 9.22 3.46
CA GLU A 574 -31.57 9.75 2.63
C GLU A 574 -32.94 9.51 3.27
N SER A 575 -33.11 8.37 3.94
CA SER A 575 -34.35 8.02 4.66
C SER A 575 -34.40 8.58 6.09
N LYS A 576 -33.44 9.41 6.49
CA LYS A 576 -33.32 10.00 7.84
C LYS A 576 -33.32 8.95 8.97
N ARG A 577 -32.85 7.74 8.67
CA ARG A 577 -32.68 6.67 9.65
C ARG A 577 -31.46 6.91 10.53
N VAL A 578 -30.49 7.68 10.05
CA VAL A 578 -29.37 8.22 10.83
C VAL A 578 -29.70 9.65 11.23
N VAL A 579 -29.84 9.89 12.53
CA VAL A 579 -30.01 11.25 13.09
C VAL A 579 -28.85 11.52 14.01
N VAL A 580 -28.05 12.54 13.71
CA VAL A 580 -26.94 12.97 14.56
C VAL A 580 -27.39 14.16 15.37
N GLU A 581 -27.13 14.15 16.67
CA GLU A 581 -27.43 15.25 17.59
C GLU A 581 -26.17 16.01 17.98
N ASP A 582 -25.03 15.31 18.10
CA ASP A 582 -23.74 15.87 18.50
C ASP A 582 -23.18 16.89 17.48
N PRO A 583 -22.88 18.14 17.91
CA PRO A 583 -22.33 19.17 17.02
C PRO A 583 -20.95 18.85 16.42
N GLN A 584 -20.09 18.13 17.13
CA GLN A 584 -18.75 17.76 16.64
C GLN A 584 -18.84 16.70 15.55
N ILE A 585 -19.75 15.73 15.71
CA ILE A 585 -20.02 14.73 14.68
C ILE A 585 -20.73 15.35 13.47
N LYS A 586 -21.67 16.27 13.68
CA LYS A 586 -22.27 17.07 12.60
C LYS A 586 -21.20 17.80 11.80
N ALA A 587 -20.24 18.43 12.47
CA ALA A 587 -19.11 19.11 11.83
C ALA A 587 -18.21 18.13 11.05
N TYR A 588 -17.92 16.95 11.61
CA TYR A 588 -17.18 15.89 10.92
C TYR A 588 -17.88 15.41 9.63
N LEU A 589 -19.20 15.15 9.69
CA LEU A 589 -19.99 14.70 8.55
C LEU A 589 -20.14 15.81 7.48
N ALA A 590 -20.38 17.06 7.90
CA ALA A 590 -20.35 18.21 7.01
C ALA A 590 -18.95 18.42 6.36
N GLY A 591 -17.89 17.96 7.04
CA GLY A 591 -16.53 17.78 6.55
C GLY A 591 -16.42 16.91 5.31
N LYS A 592 -17.15 15.79 5.28
CA LYS A 592 -17.15 14.81 4.19
C LYS A 592 -18.04 15.19 3.01
N ASP A 593 -19.11 15.95 3.24
CA ASP A 593 -20.13 16.29 2.23
C ASP A 593 -19.86 17.59 1.45
N GLY A 594 -18.66 18.19 1.58
CA GLY A 594 -18.19 19.19 0.63
C GLY A 594 -18.96 20.52 0.61
N LYS A 595 -19.15 21.16 1.77
CA LYS A 595 -19.48 22.60 1.83
C LYS A 595 -18.52 23.37 2.75
N PRO A 596 -17.34 23.77 2.22
CA PRO A 596 -16.34 24.53 2.96
C PRO A 596 -16.86 25.89 3.49
N GLU A 597 -17.86 26.49 2.84
CA GLU A 597 -18.33 27.84 3.17
C GLU A 597 -19.03 27.95 4.54
N GLU A 598 -19.71 26.88 4.97
CA GLU A 598 -20.35 26.81 6.30
C GLU A 598 -19.32 26.46 7.39
N GLN A 599 -18.26 25.73 7.03
CA GLN A 599 -17.18 25.32 7.94
C GLN A 599 -16.33 26.50 8.44
N PHE A 600 -16.28 27.63 7.73
CA PHE A 600 -15.48 28.79 8.14
C PHE A 600 -16.32 29.94 8.69
N ALA A 601 -17.65 29.81 8.80
CA ALA A 601 -18.51 30.88 9.30
C ALA A 601 -18.17 31.28 10.75
N HIS A 602 -17.89 30.31 11.61
CA HIS A 602 -17.48 30.55 13.00
C HIS A 602 -16.05 31.09 13.11
N LEU A 603 -15.14 30.69 12.21
CA LEU A 603 -13.79 31.24 12.12
C LEU A 603 -13.77 32.67 11.57
N ARG A 604 -14.70 33.00 10.68
CA ARG A 604 -14.94 34.37 10.18
C ARG A 604 -15.46 35.27 11.30
N GLN A 605 -16.40 34.77 12.08
CA GLN A 605 -16.93 35.47 13.25
C GLN A 605 -15.86 35.65 14.35
N ALA A 606 -15.02 34.64 14.58
CA ALA A 606 -13.88 34.73 15.51
C ALA A 606 -12.79 35.69 15.02
N ALA A 607 -12.49 35.70 13.71
CA ALA A 607 -11.51 36.60 13.10
C ALA A 607 -12.02 38.06 13.03
N GLU A 608 -13.32 38.28 12.87
CA GLU A 608 -13.95 39.61 12.94
C GLU A 608 -13.94 40.19 14.36
N MET A 609 -13.87 39.35 15.39
CA MET A 609 -13.85 39.74 16.80
C MET A 609 -12.44 39.92 17.38
N ALA A 610 -11.39 39.42 16.70
CA ALA A 610 -10.02 39.46 17.18
C ALA A 610 -9.21 40.57 16.48
N GLN A 611 -8.87 41.63 17.20
CA GLN A 611 -8.11 42.78 16.67
C GLN A 611 -6.61 42.52 16.43
N ASP A 612 -6.07 41.35 16.81
CA ASP A 612 -4.65 41.00 16.62
C ASP A 612 -4.49 39.53 16.19
N SER A 613 -4.70 39.25 14.89
CA SER A 613 -4.87 37.90 14.32
C SER A 613 -3.69 37.40 13.47
N HIS A 614 -2.44 37.73 13.85
CA HIS A 614 -1.26 37.17 13.16
C HIS A 614 -0.86 35.77 13.67
N SER A 615 -1.05 35.45 14.95
CA SER A 615 -0.54 34.19 15.55
C SER A 615 -1.42 32.98 15.26
N GLU A 616 -2.75 33.13 15.20
CA GLU A 616 -3.68 32.00 15.05
C GLU A 616 -3.78 31.48 13.61
N ILE A 617 -3.69 32.36 12.61
CA ILE A 617 -3.64 31.96 11.19
C ILE A 617 -2.33 31.22 10.89
N HIS A 618 -1.20 31.67 11.45
CA HIS A 618 0.07 30.97 11.36
C HIS A 618 0.09 29.65 12.16
N TYR A 619 -0.58 29.60 13.32
CA TYR A 619 -0.70 28.40 14.16
C TYR A 619 -1.52 27.28 13.47
N GLU A 620 -2.66 27.61 12.87
CA GLU A 620 -3.50 26.64 12.15
C GLU A 620 -2.88 26.19 10.81
N LEU A 621 -2.06 27.03 10.16
CA LEU A 621 -1.28 26.62 8.98
C LEU A 621 -0.05 25.77 9.32
N GLY A 622 0.64 26.09 10.41
CA GLY A 622 1.72 25.25 10.94
C GLY A 622 1.24 23.84 11.28
N LYS A 623 0.00 23.69 11.76
CA LYS A 623 -0.67 22.40 12.02
C LYS A 623 -1.00 21.61 10.74
N LEU A 624 -1.32 22.28 9.63
CA LEU A 624 -1.62 21.65 8.34
C LEU A 624 -0.38 21.21 7.57
N TYR A 625 0.76 21.87 7.82
CA TYR A 625 2.01 21.70 7.07
C TYR A 625 3.22 21.25 7.90
N ASP A 626 3.05 20.97 9.20
CA ASP A 626 4.15 20.48 10.04
C ASP A 626 4.86 19.33 9.33
N GLN A 627 6.18 19.45 9.19
CA GLN A 627 7.03 18.75 8.23
C GLN A 627 7.16 17.23 8.52
N ARG A 628 6.29 16.70 9.37
CA ARG A 628 6.16 15.29 9.77
C ARG A 628 4.75 14.70 9.55
N ALA A 629 3.77 15.48 9.07
CA ALA A 629 2.40 15.00 8.91
C ALA A 629 2.19 14.16 7.64
N THR A 630 2.33 12.85 7.81
CA THR A 630 1.81 11.82 6.88
C THR A 630 0.27 11.65 6.98
N ALA A 631 -0.41 12.43 7.83
CA ALA A 631 -1.83 12.28 8.14
C ALA A 631 -2.78 13.23 7.37
N THR A 632 -2.31 14.38 6.88
CA THR A 632 -3.18 15.32 6.15
C THR A 632 -3.14 15.01 4.65
N SER A 633 -4.26 14.54 4.10
CA SER A 633 -4.34 14.17 2.68
C SER A 633 -4.11 15.37 1.76
N GLY A 634 -3.44 15.15 0.63
CA GLY A 634 -3.17 16.19 -0.38
C GLY A 634 -4.38 17.04 -0.80
N PRO A 635 -5.58 16.46 -0.97
CA PRO A 635 -6.79 17.23 -1.25
C PRO A 635 -7.15 18.29 -0.18
N VAL A 636 -6.93 17.98 1.11
CA VAL A 636 -7.20 18.91 2.21
C VAL A 636 -6.22 20.08 2.19
N LYS A 637 -4.94 19.81 1.92
CA LYS A 637 -3.90 20.84 1.75
C LYS A 637 -4.19 21.75 0.55
N VAL A 638 -4.69 21.19 -0.55
CA VAL A 638 -5.14 21.95 -1.73
C VAL A 638 -6.32 22.86 -1.40
N ALA A 639 -7.33 22.36 -0.68
CA ALA A 639 -8.49 23.14 -0.28
C ALA A 639 -8.11 24.30 0.65
N ALA A 640 -7.23 24.05 1.62
CA ALA A 640 -6.72 25.06 2.53
C ALA A 640 -5.95 26.17 1.80
N ALA A 641 -5.00 25.81 0.91
CA ALA A 641 -4.25 26.79 0.13
C ALA A 641 -5.17 27.69 -0.73
N ARG A 642 -6.26 27.15 -1.28
CA ARG A 642 -7.26 27.92 -2.04
C ARG A 642 -8.11 28.83 -1.15
N ALA A 643 -8.48 28.38 0.05
CA ALA A 643 -9.26 29.18 0.99
C ALA A 643 -8.49 30.44 1.43
N LEU A 644 -7.17 30.35 1.57
CA LEU A 644 -6.31 31.47 1.96
C LEU A 644 -6.27 32.62 0.94
N ALA A 645 -6.59 32.36 -0.33
CA ALA A 645 -6.68 33.42 -1.35
C ALA A 645 -7.76 34.47 -1.05
N LYS A 646 -8.64 34.24 -0.05
CA LYS A 646 -9.71 35.14 0.37
C LYS A 646 -9.31 36.11 1.50
N PHE A 647 -8.05 36.06 1.97
CA PHE A 647 -7.55 36.89 3.07
C PHE A 647 -6.54 37.95 2.59
N PRO A 648 -6.21 38.98 3.39
CA PRO A 648 -5.21 39.97 3.02
C PRO A 648 -3.83 39.34 2.77
N ALA A 649 -3.23 39.67 1.62
CA ALA A 649 -1.96 39.06 1.17
C ALA A 649 -0.85 39.11 2.22
N LYS A 650 -0.73 40.23 2.95
CA LYS A 650 0.29 40.47 3.99
C LYS A 650 0.25 39.47 5.15
N GLU A 651 -0.92 38.89 5.42
CA GLU A 651 -1.14 37.96 6.54
C GLU A 651 -0.88 36.50 6.11
N VAL A 652 -1.27 36.13 4.89
CA VAL A 652 -1.28 34.73 4.45
C VAL A 652 -0.15 34.35 3.50
N ALA A 653 0.52 35.32 2.86
CA ALA A 653 1.61 35.06 1.94
C ALA A 653 2.78 34.27 2.55
N PRO A 654 3.21 34.50 3.82
CA PRO A 654 4.28 33.70 4.42
C PRO A 654 3.93 32.21 4.53
N ALA A 655 2.67 31.90 4.86
CA ALA A 655 2.22 30.53 4.99
C ALA A 655 2.01 29.84 3.63
N LEU A 656 1.50 30.57 2.63
CA LEU A 656 1.43 30.07 1.26
C LEU A 656 2.83 29.84 0.66
N LEU A 657 3.83 30.65 1.02
CA LEU A 657 5.23 30.45 0.64
C LEU A 657 5.83 29.20 1.29
N GLU A 658 5.46 28.89 2.52
CA GLU A 658 5.88 27.67 3.20
C GLU A 658 5.30 26.42 2.51
N ALA A 659 4.01 26.47 2.10
CA ALA A 659 3.34 25.41 1.37
C ALA A 659 3.99 25.06 0.02
N LEU A 660 4.84 25.94 -0.54
CA LEU A 660 5.61 25.66 -1.76
C LEU A 660 6.74 24.65 -1.55
N ASN A 661 7.12 24.34 -0.31
CA ASN A 661 8.23 23.44 0.00
C ASN A 661 7.82 21.95 0.06
N THR A 662 6.54 21.63 -0.18
CA THR A 662 6.06 20.24 -0.22
C THR A 662 6.44 19.51 -1.52
N TYR A 663 6.59 18.19 -1.45
CA TYR A 663 6.80 17.34 -2.63
C TYR A 663 5.53 17.15 -3.48
N GLU A 664 4.34 17.45 -2.93
CA GLU A 664 3.05 17.26 -3.60
C GLU A 664 2.78 18.37 -4.64
N PRO A 665 2.76 18.07 -5.96
CA PRO A 665 2.65 19.09 -7.00
C PRO A 665 1.32 19.85 -6.98
N ASP A 666 0.21 19.18 -6.63
CA ASP A 666 -1.11 19.82 -6.59
C ASP A 666 -1.23 20.86 -5.48
N VAL A 667 -0.56 20.62 -4.35
CA VAL A 667 -0.49 21.56 -3.23
C VAL A 667 0.37 22.76 -3.61
N ARG A 668 1.53 22.54 -4.24
CA ARG A 668 2.36 23.65 -4.76
C ARG A 668 1.59 24.50 -5.75
N LYS A 669 0.89 23.89 -6.72
CA LYS A 669 0.03 24.62 -7.67
C LYS A 669 -1.06 25.44 -6.99
N ALA A 670 -1.75 24.87 -6.01
CA ALA A 670 -2.79 25.56 -5.28
C ALA A 670 -2.25 26.80 -4.56
N ALA A 671 -1.12 26.66 -3.86
CA ALA A 671 -0.46 27.78 -3.17
C ALA A 671 0.06 28.85 -4.14
N ILE A 672 0.67 28.46 -5.26
CA ILE A 672 1.13 29.37 -6.33
C ILE A 672 -0.03 30.19 -6.90
N ASN A 673 -1.14 29.53 -7.21
CA ASN A 673 -2.32 30.19 -7.77
C ASN A 673 -2.89 31.19 -6.77
N SER A 674 -3.00 30.81 -5.49
CA SER A 674 -3.45 31.71 -4.42
C SER A 674 -2.53 32.92 -4.24
N LEU A 675 -1.21 32.73 -4.27
CA LEU A 675 -0.24 33.84 -4.22
C LEU A 675 -0.37 34.79 -5.41
N GLY A 676 -0.66 34.24 -6.60
CA GLY A 676 -0.94 35.01 -7.81
C GLY A 676 -2.25 35.81 -7.72
N ASP A 677 -3.32 35.20 -7.24
CA ASP A 677 -4.64 35.83 -7.08
C ASP A 677 -4.60 36.95 -6.02
N LEU A 678 -3.81 36.74 -4.96
CA LEU A 678 -3.54 37.74 -3.92
C LEU A 678 -2.61 38.87 -4.37
N LYS A 679 -1.96 38.74 -5.54
CA LYS A 679 -0.92 39.65 -6.03
C LYS A 679 0.22 39.87 -5.01
N ALA A 680 0.59 38.81 -4.27
CA ALA A 680 1.60 38.86 -3.22
C ALA A 680 3.01 39.08 -3.81
N LYS A 681 3.48 40.34 -3.82
CA LYS A 681 4.76 40.73 -4.45
C LYS A 681 5.97 40.10 -3.76
N GLU A 682 5.87 39.87 -2.46
CA GLU A 682 6.85 39.19 -1.61
C GLU A 682 7.15 37.76 -2.08
N ALA A 683 6.22 37.11 -2.81
CA ALA A 683 6.41 35.76 -3.31
C ALA A 683 7.18 35.68 -4.64
N ALA A 684 7.42 36.82 -5.30
CA ALA A 684 8.05 36.87 -6.62
C ALA A 684 9.40 36.14 -6.69
N PRO A 685 10.34 36.28 -5.73
CA PRO A 685 11.62 35.58 -5.80
C PRO A 685 11.48 34.06 -5.82
N LYS A 686 10.58 33.52 -4.98
CA LYS A 686 10.35 32.07 -4.87
C LYS A 686 9.65 31.52 -6.10
N LEU A 687 8.66 32.24 -6.64
CA LEU A 687 7.98 31.85 -7.88
C LEU A 687 8.94 31.87 -9.07
N GLN A 688 9.84 32.86 -9.17
CA GLN A 688 10.87 32.92 -10.21
C GLN A 688 11.91 31.80 -10.09
N GLU A 689 12.19 31.33 -8.88
CA GLU A 689 12.99 30.12 -8.63
C GLU A 689 12.25 28.90 -9.19
N LEU A 690 10.99 28.69 -8.79
CA LEU A 690 10.18 27.53 -9.20
C LEU A 690 9.99 27.44 -10.73
N VAL A 691 9.82 28.56 -11.43
CA VAL A 691 9.78 28.57 -12.91
C VAL A 691 11.06 27.95 -13.53
N ARG A 692 12.22 28.12 -12.87
CA ARG A 692 13.51 27.60 -13.35
C ARG A 692 13.82 26.20 -12.83
N THR A 693 13.41 25.88 -11.60
CA THR A 693 13.92 24.72 -10.86
C THR A 693 12.88 23.67 -10.51
N ASP A 694 11.57 23.96 -10.57
CA ASP A 694 10.56 22.96 -10.19
C ASP A 694 10.55 21.80 -11.20
N PRO A 695 10.62 20.55 -10.70
CA PRO A 695 10.65 19.37 -11.56
C PRO A 695 9.32 19.07 -12.26
N ASP A 696 8.21 19.67 -11.80
CA ASP A 696 6.89 19.51 -12.40
C ASP A 696 6.58 20.67 -13.35
N ASP A 697 6.39 20.35 -14.63
CA ASP A 697 6.09 21.30 -15.70
C ASP A 697 4.81 22.11 -15.43
N SER A 698 3.80 21.51 -14.80
CA SER A 698 2.54 22.16 -14.48
C SER A 698 2.67 23.14 -13.32
N VAL A 699 3.55 22.86 -12.36
CA VAL A 699 3.90 23.78 -11.26
C VAL A 699 4.68 24.99 -11.80
N ALA A 700 5.65 24.76 -12.69
CA ALA A 700 6.41 25.83 -13.33
C ALA A 700 5.50 26.75 -14.17
N GLN A 701 4.53 26.18 -14.91
CA GLN A 701 3.53 26.97 -15.66
C GLN A 701 2.62 27.79 -14.74
N ALA A 702 2.13 27.21 -13.64
CA ALA A 702 1.36 27.94 -12.64
C ALA A 702 2.17 29.11 -12.06
N ALA A 703 3.46 28.92 -11.81
CA ALA A 703 4.34 29.97 -11.29
C ALA A 703 4.55 31.11 -12.30
N GLN A 704 4.66 30.79 -13.60
CA GLN A 704 4.70 31.81 -14.65
C GLN A 704 3.42 32.66 -14.66
N GLU A 705 2.26 32.01 -14.54
CA GLU A 705 0.98 32.70 -14.54
C GLU A 705 0.76 33.55 -13.29
N ALA A 706 1.15 33.04 -12.11
CA ALA A 706 1.12 33.80 -10.87
C ALA A 706 2.04 35.05 -10.96
N LEU A 707 3.24 34.93 -11.53
CA LEU A 707 4.14 36.07 -11.75
C LEU A 707 3.53 37.13 -12.69
N ARG A 708 2.78 36.72 -13.73
CA ARG A 708 2.03 37.65 -14.59
C ARG A 708 0.95 38.39 -13.80
N LYS A 709 0.19 37.68 -12.96
CA LYS A 709 -0.85 38.29 -12.11
C LYS A 709 -0.27 39.27 -11.08
N ILE A 710 0.90 38.97 -10.52
CA ILE A 710 1.64 39.83 -9.59
C ILE A 710 2.24 41.06 -10.30
N GLY A 711 2.43 40.98 -11.63
CA GLY A 711 2.97 42.08 -12.45
C GLY A 711 4.49 42.19 -12.38
N VAL A 712 5.18 41.05 -12.28
CA VAL A 712 6.65 40.97 -12.19
C VAL A 712 7.23 40.15 -13.34
N THR A 713 8.51 40.39 -13.67
CA THR A 713 9.17 39.74 -14.81
C THR A 713 9.17 38.22 -14.68
N VAL A 714 8.66 37.55 -15.72
CA VAL A 714 8.65 36.09 -15.83
C VAL A 714 9.98 35.63 -16.44
N PRO A 715 10.78 34.80 -15.74
CA PRO A 715 12.05 34.34 -16.26
C PRO A 715 11.87 33.24 -17.31
N GLU A 716 12.77 33.18 -18.28
CA GLU A 716 12.82 32.05 -19.22
C GLU A 716 13.10 30.74 -18.47
N ARG A 717 12.34 29.70 -18.85
CA ARG A 717 12.51 28.35 -18.30
C ARG A 717 13.79 27.74 -18.85
N LYS A 718 14.83 27.65 -18.03
CA LYS A 718 16.01 26.82 -18.31
C LYS A 718 15.71 25.40 -17.83
N ARG A 719 15.48 24.44 -18.75
CA ARG A 719 15.40 23.02 -18.36
C ARG A 719 16.76 22.59 -17.78
N PRO A 720 16.82 21.99 -16.59
CA PRO A 720 18.05 21.36 -16.14
C PRO A 720 18.40 20.19 -17.07
N SER A 721 19.68 20.08 -17.46
CA SER A 721 20.19 19.09 -18.42
C SER A 721 20.43 17.68 -17.83
N SER A 722 19.92 17.39 -16.63
CA SER A 722 20.08 16.11 -15.93
C SER A 722 18.84 15.79 -15.06
N PRO A 723 18.57 14.50 -14.76
CA PRO A 723 17.50 14.13 -13.82
C PRO A 723 17.82 14.64 -12.41
N LEU A 724 16.74 14.96 -11.67
CA LEU A 724 16.61 15.47 -10.30
C LEU A 724 17.86 15.36 -9.37
N PRO A 725 18.21 16.43 -8.62
CA PRO A 725 19.02 16.26 -7.42
C PRO A 725 18.22 15.46 -6.37
N ALA A 726 18.89 14.50 -5.73
CA ALA A 726 18.33 13.74 -4.62
C ALA A 726 17.87 14.68 -3.48
N ALA A 727 16.80 14.30 -2.77
CA ALA A 727 16.31 15.02 -1.60
C ALA A 727 17.47 15.30 -0.61
N PRO A 728 17.51 16.50 0.01
CA PRO A 728 18.53 16.80 1.01
C PRO A 728 18.41 15.81 2.17
N ALA A 729 19.54 15.24 2.59
CA ALA A 729 19.60 14.34 3.74
C ALA A 729 19.10 15.07 5.00
N PRO A 730 18.37 14.39 5.92
CA PRO A 730 17.94 15.00 7.17
C PRO A 730 19.16 15.48 7.96
N ALA A 731 19.08 16.70 8.48
CA ALA A 731 20.12 17.26 9.36
C ALA A 731 20.37 16.31 10.54
N PRO A 732 21.64 16.12 10.97
CA PRO A 732 21.93 15.27 12.13
C PRO A 732 21.23 15.83 13.36
N ALA A 733 20.54 14.95 14.09
CA ALA A 733 19.89 15.29 15.34
C ALA A 733 20.90 15.93 16.28
N THR A 734 20.65 17.19 16.67
CA THR A 734 21.34 17.80 17.80
C THR A 734 21.01 16.99 19.05
N PRO A 735 22.00 16.58 19.87
CA PRO A 735 21.70 16.04 21.18
C PRO A 735 21.13 17.20 22.02
N ARG A 736 19.86 17.09 22.44
CA ARG A 736 19.32 17.99 23.47
C ARG A 736 19.86 17.57 24.85
N PRO A 737 20.11 18.56 25.74
CA PRO A 737 20.69 18.34 27.07
C PRO A 737 19.83 17.46 27.99
#